data_AF-A0A9K3E3F3-F1
#
_entry.id   AF-A0A9K3E3F3-F1
#
_cell.length_a   1.000
_cell.length_b   1.000
_cell.length_c   1.000
_cell.angle_alpha   90.00
_cell.angle_beta   90.00
_cell.angle_gamma   90.00
#
_symmetry.space_group_name_H-M   'P 1'
#
loop_
_entity.id
_entity.type
_entity.pdbx_description
1 polymer ?
#
loop_
_entity_poly.entity_id
_entity_poly.type
_entity_poly.pdbx_seq_one_letter_code
_entity_poly.pdbx_strand_id
1 'polypeptide(L)'
;MKALIDKHPVVPPPSLPSNPIVQPTIIAAEDCVLKCIQSFPRGTSCGRDGMRAQHLLDAIGCEGSVSSSGLLTAITGVVNLWLEGLCPKVLAEFVASAPLTPLLKPDNGIRPIAVGGIWRRLVSKVAMKKVVKEMAQYLGDFQFGVGTPNGAEAVLHSANRFLSSFHEDGSMALLTVDFTNAFNMVDRSAFLQQVHQHCPSIYRWVQFLYAQPARLYVGSECFGATTGVQQGDPLGPLLFALALHPLVLRVQEHCNLPFHAWFLDDGTIIGNAVEVAKALDIINTEGPSLGLHLNIKKTEVYWPSCDGLKVQDDLFPRGIGRPERGVKLLGGAVSRDSVFIGELAGRRALTAVDLMKLLPCLQDPQCELLLLRSCMGVAKLLFGLRTCQPHLMANAVTCFDDGLREAIEDIVVCGGSYFGDLQWRLASLPMRLGGLGLLSARDVGVYAFVASRAQSCVLQDHILRNSGVVKLDVDYQQALEYLSVSLPDFDIGGFSNMDTAPSKPQKTLANALFDKIARSLGEAFDLSPRQKAVIECLKGPHAQDFLTVIPIEGLGQCMSAVEYRAILKYRLMIPMYPEDETCPICHKACMDKYGEHAVHCKELPGFKYRHDWVRDVLGDILRRAGISAKKEAPVNFLTDPMEGRSALRPADLLVFGWAGGKHACVDLTGVSPLAGLRESGFVAGQAIRKAESKKVDKHAKACADNQHAFVPFAFDTFGSLAPEAIRLLTRVQKVAHSSCSSTGGQGFVFNRLGFAIQKGVAAQLVARLPALLM
;
A
#
# COMPACT_ATOMS: atom_id res chain seq x y z
N MET A 1 -30.44 -9.49 12.11
CA MET A 1 -30.22 -9.35 13.57
C MET A 1 -29.88 -10.67 14.25
N LYS A 2 -30.79 -11.66 14.28
CA LYS A 2 -30.60 -12.96 14.96
C LYS A 2 -29.22 -13.62 14.73
N ALA A 3 -28.79 -13.76 13.48
CA ALA A 3 -27.48 -14.36 13.15
C ALA A 3 -26.27 -13.62 13.75
N LEU A 4 -26.38 -12.32 14.09
CA LEU A 4 -25.34 -11.57 14.78
C LEU A 4 -25.38 -11.80 16.30
N ILE A 5 -26.58 -11.95 16.87
CA ILE A 5 -26.78 -12.30 18.28
C ILE A 5 -26.24 -13.71 18.55
N ASP A 6 -26.51 -14.67 17.65
CA ASP A 6 -26.02 -16.05 17.75
C ASP A 6 -24.48 -16.13 17.73
N LYS A 7 -23.79 -15.10 17.22
CA LYS A 7 -22.33 -14.98 17.23
C LYS A 7 -21.77 -14.41 18.54
N HIS A 8 -22.62 -13.93 19.44
CA HIS A 8 -22.24 -13.32 20.72
C HIS A 8 -23.10 -13.91 21.85
N PRO A 9 -22.88 -15.19 22.22
CA PRO A 9 -23.66 -15.84 23.26
C PRO A 9 -23.49 -15.10 24.60
N VAL A 10 -24.56 -15.06 25.39
CA VAL A 10 -24.54 -14.49 26.73
C VAL A 10 -23.89 -15.49 27.69
N VAL A 11 -22.86 -15.05 28.40
CA VAL A 11 -22.13 -15.85 29.40
C VAL A 11 -22.05 -15.08 30.73
N PRO A 12 -21.81 -15.75 31.86
CA PRO A 12 -21.58 -15.08 33.14
C PRO A 12 -20.43 -14.07 33.08
N PRO A 13 -20.39 -13.07 33.99
CA PRO A 13 -19.27 -12.15 34.10
C PRO A 13 -17.93 -12.89 34.29
N PRO A 14 -16.81 -12.37 33.75
CA PRO A 14 -15.53 -13.03 33.84
C PRO A 14 -15.00 -13.08 35.28
N SER A 15 -14.31 -14.17 35.60
CA SER A 15 -13.57 -14.32 36.86
C SER A 15 -12.34 -13.41 36.82
N LEU A 16 -12.25 -12.50 37.79
CA LEU A 16 -11.13 -11.56 37.89
C LEU A 16 -10.01 -12.13 38.78
N PRO A 17 -8.73 -11.95 38.41
CA PRO A 17 -7.59 -12.23 39.28
C PRO A 17 -7.74 -11.55 40.66
N SER A 18 -7.51 -12.31 41.73
CA SER A 18 -7.61 -11.84 43.12
C SER A 18 -6.36 -11.10 43.60
N ASN A 19 -5.21 -11.35 42.97
CA ASN A 19 -3.93 -10.79 43.39
C ASN A 19 -3.80 -9.31 42.97
N PRO A 20 -3.33 -8.42 43.86
CA PRO A 20 -3.16 -7.01 43.55
C PRO A 20 -2.05 -6.81 42.51
N ILE A 21 -2.22 -5.81 41.64
CA ILE A 21 -1.21 -5.43 40.65
C ILE A 21 -0.22 -4.46 41.30
N VAL A 22 0.98 -4.97 41.56
CA VAL A 22 2.09 -4.20 42.13
C VAL A 22 2.81 -3.37 41.06
N GLN A 23 2.73 -3.77 39.78
CA GLN A 23 3.42 -3.05 38.71
C GLN A 23 2.79 -1.67 38.42
N PRO A 24 3.65 -0.65 38.17
CA PRO A 24 3.20 0.67 37.76
C PRO A 24 2.52 0.61 36.39
N THR A 25 1.59 1.55 36.20
CA THR A 25 0.86 1.72 34.93
C THR A 25 1.76 2.32 33.87
N ILE A 26 1.42 2.06 32.61
CA ILE A 26 2.15 2.64 31.49
C ILE A 26 1.93 4.15 31.46
N ILE A 27 3.03 4.88 31.37
CA ILE A 27 3.03 6.32 31.05
C ILE A 27 3.51 6.49 29.60
N ALA A 28 2.65 7.07 28.77
CA ALA A 28 2.93 7.41 27.39
C ALA A 28 3.41 8.87 27.29
N ALA A 29 4.47 9.07 26.51
CA ALA A 29 4.93 10.39 26.10
C ALA A 29 4.11 10.89 24.90
N GLU A 30 4.04 12.21 24.73
CA GLU A 30 3.29 12.87 23.65
C GLU A 30 3.72 12.38 22.26
N ASP A 31 5.02 12.18 22.04
CA ASP A 31 5.56 11.68 20.77
C ASP A 31 5.02 10.29 20.44
N CYS A 32 4.86 9.43 21.45
CA CYS A 32 4.33 8.09 21.32
C CYS A 32 2.85 8.12 20.94
N VAL A 33 2.07 8.99 21.61
CA VAL A 33 0.64 9.19 21.34
C VAL A 33 0.45 9.74 19.93
N LEU A 34 1.18 10.78 19.54
CA LEU A 34 1.11 11.37 18.20
C LEU A 34 1.44 10.34 17.11
N LYS A 35 2.53 9.56 17.28
CA LYS A 35 2.87 8.46 16.36
C LYS A 35 1.74 7.42 16.28
N CYS A 36 1.05 7.14 17.38
CA CYS A 36 -0.10 6.22 17.37
C CYS A 36 -1.29 6.80 16.59
N ILE A 37 -1.63 8.08 16.77
CA ILE A 37 -2.68 8.76 16.01
C ILE A 37 -2.34 8.73 14.50
N GLN A 38 -1.11 9.11 14.13
CA GLN A 38 -0.63 9.14 12.74
C GLN A 38 -0.60 7.76 12.07
N SER A 39 -0.45 6.69 12.85
CA SER A 39 -0.40 5.33 12.33
C SER A 39 -1.76 4.70 12.01
N PHE A 40 -2.88 5.40 12.28
CA PHE A 40 -4.19 4.93 11.81
C PHE A 40 -4.31 5.15 10.30
N PRO A 41 -4.80 4.16 9.53
CA PRO A 41 -5.05 4.35 8.10
C PRO A 41 -5.99 5.53 7.84
N ARG A 42 -5.71 6.31 6.79
CA ARG A 42 -6.61 7.38 6.33
C ARG A 42 -7.97 6.80 6.00
N GLY A 43 -9.02 7.53 6.37
CA GLY A 43 -10.40 7.10 6.16
C GLY A 43 -10.84 5.93 7.05
N THR A 44 -10.04 5.51 8.05
CA THR A 44 -10.46 4.47 9.00
C THR A 44 -11.83 4.82 9.61
N SER A 45 -12.71 3.81 9.68
CA SER A 45 -14.07 3.96 10.22
C SER A 45 -14.04 4.49 11.66
N CYS A 46 -15.04 5.27 12.03
CA CYS A 46 -15.25 5.78 13.38
C CYS A 46 -16.08 4.82 14.23
N GLY A 47 -16.10 5.06 15.53
CA GLY A 47 -17.10 4.47 16.41
C GLY A 47 -18.44 5.18 16.29
N ARG A 48 -19.33 4.95 17.26
CA ARG A 48 -20.67 5.54 17.29
C ARG A 48 -20.65 7.07 17.45
N ASP A 49 -19.59 7.61 18.03
CA ASP A 49 -19.37 9.04 18.25
C ASP A 49 -19.05 9.84 16.97
N GLY A 50 -18.84 9.16 15.84
CA GLY A 50 -18.46 9.81 14.57
C GLY A 50 -17.01 10.28 14.52
N MET A 51 -16.25 10.13 15.61
CA MET A 51 -14.90 10.69 15.73
C MET A 51 -13.86 9.80 15.04
N ARG A 52 -12.97 10.42 14.25
CA ARG A 52 -11.91 9.75 13.47
C ARG A 52 -10.53 10.20 13.91
N ALA A 53 -9.52 9.37 13.62
CA ALA A 53 -8.12 9.76 13.79
C ALA A 53 -7.79 11.04 13.01
N GLN A 54 -8.38 11.22 11.82
CA GLN A 54 -8.17 12.41 11.00
C GLN A 54 -8.65 13.69 11.71
N HIS A 55 -9.79 13.66 12.39
CA HIS A 55 -10.28 14.83 13.15
C HIS A 55 -9.31 15.24 14.26
N LEU A 56 -8.66 14.28 14.92
CA LEU A 56 -7.62 14.55 15.91
C LEU A 56 -6.37 15.17 15.26
N LEU A 57 -5.92 14.62 14.13
CA LEU A 57 -4.78 15.15 13.40
C LEU A 57 -5.03 16.58 12.90
N ASP A 58 -6.22 16.84 12.36
CA ASP A 58 -6.60 18.16 11.87
C ASP A 58 -6.64 19.19 13.01
N ALA A 59 -7.15 18.80 14.18
CA ALA A 59 -7.19 19.66 15.36
C ALA A 59 -5.79 19.92 15.97
N ILE A 60 -4.91 18.91 15.99
CA ILE A 60 -3.51 19.06 16.44
C ILE A 60 -2.70 19.90 15.43
N GLY A 61 -3.02 19.78 14.14
CA GLY A 61 -2.25 20.33 13.02
C GLY A 61 -2.36 21.83 12.75
N CYS A 62 -3.18 22.56 13.50
CA CYS A 62 -3.25 24.02 13.39
C CYS A 62 -2.07 24.69 14.12
N GLU A 63 -0.88 24.74 13.51
CA GLU A 63 0.25 25.52 14.04
C GLU A 63 -0.01 27.04 13.91
N GLY A 64 0.17 27.77 15.02
CA GLY A 64 -0.06 29.23 15.13
C GLY A 64 -0.74 29.68 16.43
N SER A 65 -1.26 28.75 17.24
CA SER A 65 -1.82 29.06 18.56
C SER A 65 -1.15 28.26 19.67
N VAL A 66 -1.02 28.84 20.87
CA VAL A 66 -0.63 28.16 22.12
C VAL A 66 -1.52 26.93 22.42
N SER A 67 -2.64 26.79 21.72
CA SER A 67 -3.66 25.76 21.89
C SER A 67 -3.33 24.40 21.25
N SER A 68 -2.44 24.32 20.24
CA SER A 68 -2.17 23.05 19.52
C SER A 68 -1.24 22.10 20.28
N SER A 69 -0.20 22.62 20.94
CA SER A 69 0.62 21.83 21.87
C SER A 69 -0.20 21.39 23.08
N GLY A 70 -1.01 22.30 23.65
CA GLY A 70 -1.90 22.00 24.77
C GLY A 70 -2.90 20.88 24.47
N LEU A 71 -3.39 20.77 23.23
CA LEU A 71 -4.31 19.69 22.85
C LEU A 71 -3.62 18.31 22.86
N LEU A 72 -2.42 18.18 22.29
CA LEU A 72 -1.68 16.91 22.33
C LEU A 72 -1.32 16.53 23.77
N THR A 73 -0.92 17.50 24.60
CA THR A 73 -0.70 17.29 26.04
C THR A 73 -1.97 16.79 26.71
N ALA A 74 -3.13 17.40 26.46
CA ALA A 74 -4.42 16.99 27.03
C ALA A 74 -4.83 15.58 26.57
N ILE A 75 -4.70 15.28 25.27
CA ILE A 75 -4.96 13.93 24.73
C ILE A 75 -4.05 12.90 25.42
N THR A 76 -2.77 13.24 25.59
CA THR A 76 -1.79 12.38 26.28
C THR A 76 -2.16 12.17 27.74
N GLY A 77 -2.63 13.21 28.42
CA GLY A 77 -3.19 13.13 29.78
C GLY A 77 -4.37 12.17 29.86
N VAL A 78 -5.34 12.27 28.94
CA VAL A 78 -6.49 11.34 28.86
C VAL A 78 -6.04 9.91 28.63
N VAL A 79 -5.09 9.69 27.70
CA VAL A 79 -4.54 8.35 27.42
C VAL A 79 -3.91 7.75 28.68
N ASN A 80 -3.08 8.51 29.39
CA ASN A 80 -2.43 8.03 30.61
C ASN A 80 -3.43 7.75 31.74
N LEU A 81 -4.42 8.62 31.92
CA LEU A 81 -5.51 8.43 32.88
C LEU A 81 -6.29 7.14 32.61
N TRP A 82 -6.53 6.81 31.33
CA TRP A 82 -7.25 5.60 30.95
C TRP A 82 -6.39 4.34 31.06
N LEU A 83 -5.09 4.42 30.73
CA LEU A 83 -4.13 3.33 30.98
C LEU A 83 -3.99 3.03 32.47
N GLU A 84 -4.16 4.04 33.32
CA GLU A 84 -4.17 3.89 34.77
C GLU A 84 -5.45 3.25 35.32
N GLY A 85 -6.48 3.07 34.49
CA GLY A 85 -7.78 2.53 34.91
C GLY A 85 -8.65 3.56 35.63
N LEU A 86 -8.33 4.86 35.51
CA LEU A 86 -9.09 5.95 36.12
C LEU A 86 -10.21 6.48 35.21
N CYS A 87 -10.47 5.83 34.07
CA CYS A 87 -11.62 6.16 33.24
C CYS A 87 -12.92 5.96 34.07
N PRO A 88 -13.82 6.96 34.14
CA PRO A 88 -15.03 6.85 34.94
C PRO A 88 -15.87 5.61 34.57
N LYS A 89 -16.24 4.80 35.56
CA LYS A 89 -17.00 3.54 35.35
C LYS A 89 -18.34 3.76 34.61
N VAL A 90 -18.95 4.93 34.77
CA VAL A 90 -20.18 5.30 34.03
C VAL A 90 -19.98 5.36 32.51
N LEU A 91 -18.75 5.61 32.05
CA LEU A 91 -18.41 5.63 30.63
C LEU A 91 -18.07 4.25 30.06
N ALA A 92 -17.92 3.25 30.91
CA ALA A 92 -17.28 1.99 30.54
C ALA A 92 -18.12 1.22 29.50
N GLU A 93 -19.45 1.22 29.65
CA GLU A 93 -20.38 0.65 28.67
C GLU A 93 -20.32 1.37 27.31
N PHE A 94 -20.10 2.69 27.30
CA PHE A 94 -19.97 3.49 26.08
C PHE A 94 -18.61 3.30 25.41
N VAL A 95 -17.52 3.37 26.18
CA VAL A 95 -16.16 3.24 25.67
C VAL A 95 -15.89 1.83 25.12
N ALA A 96 -16.41 0.79 25.78
CA ALA A 96 -16.32 -0.58 25.31
C ALA A 96 -17.24 -0.87 24.10
N SER A 97 -18.21 -0.02 23.82
CA SER A 97 -19.17 -0.23 22.74
C SER A 97 -18.57 -0.09 21.34
N ALA A 98 -19.25 -0.65 20.34
CA ALA A 98 -18.85 -0.53 18.94
C ALA A 98 -20.04 -0.67 17.97
N PRO A 99 -20.11 0.12 16.88
CA PRO A 99 -20.87 -0.26 15.70
C PRO A 99 -20.34 -1.57 15.09
N LEU A 100 -21.28 -2.44 14.72
CA LEU A 100 -21.04 -3.68 14.01
C LEU A 100 -21.31 -3.50 12.51
N THR A 101 -20.32 -3.87 11.70
CA THR A 101 -20.48 -4.02 10.26
C THR A 101 -20.53 -5.51 9.92
N PRO A 102 -21.68 -6.06 9.48
CA PRO A 102 -21.78 -7.44 9.03
C PRO A 102 -21.16 -7.58 7.64
N LEU A 103 -20.02 -8.24 7.54
CA LEU A 103 -19.40 -8.57 6.25
C LEU A 103 -19.82 -9.97 5.80
N LEU A 104 -20.17 -10.12 4.53
CA LEU A 104 -20.43 -11.43 3.92
C LEU A 104 -19.10 -12.15 3.66
N LYS A 105 -19.03 -13.39 4.13
CA LYS A 105 -17.97 -14.33 3.77
C LYS A 105 -18.31 -15.02 2.45
N PRO A 106 -17.31 -15.59 1.74
CA PRO A 106 -17.56 -16.37 0.53
C PRO A 106 -18.49 -17.58 0.72
N ASP A 107 -18.56 -18.13 1.94
CA ASP A 107 -19.46 -19.24 2.31
C ASP A 107 -20.86 -18.77 2.73
N ASN A 108 -21.25 -17.54 2.37
CA ASN A 108 -22.45 -16.83 2.83
C ASN A 108 -22.55 -16.65 4.36
N GLY A 109 -21.50 -17.01 5.11
CA GLY A 109 -21.42 -16.75 6.54
C GLY A 109 -21.25 -15.24 6.84
N ILE A 110 -21.60 -14.84 8.06
CA ILE A 110 -21.44 -13.43 8.50
C ILE A 110 -20.17 -13.29 9.34
N ARG A 111 -19.36 -12.27 9.06
CA ARG A 111 -18.25 -11.81 9.89
C ARG A 111 -18.61 -10.45 10.51
N PRO A 112 -18.90 -10.39 11.83
CA PRO A 112 -19.17 -9.13 12.50
C PRO A 112 -17.86 -8.38 12.79
N ILE A 113 -17.68 -7.19 12.21
CA ILE A 113 -16.55 -6.29 12.52
C ILE A 113 -17.01 -5.21 13.48
N ALA A 114 -16.36 -5.12 14.65
CA ALA A 114 -16.67 -4.18 15.72
C ALA A 114 -15.68 -3.01 15.72
N VAL A 115 -16.13 -1.85 15.24
CA VAL A 115 -15.27 -0.66 15.15
C VAL A 115 -15.45 0.23 16.38
N GLY A 116 -14.62 0.03 17.40
CA GLY A 116 -14.64 0.86 18.61
C GLY A 116 -14.34 2.35 18.35
N GLY A 117 -14.77 3.22 19.27
CA GLY A 117 -14.46 4.65 19.26
C GLY A 117 -12.96 4.95 19.16
N ILE A 118 -12.60 6.12 18.60
CA ILE A 118 -11.18 6.45 18.36
C ILE A 118 -10.37 6.50 19.65
N TRP A 119 -10.95 7.00 20.75
CA TRP A 119 -10.29 7.06 22.06
C TRP A 119 -9.89 5.67 22.56
N ARG A 120 -10.83 4.72 22.54
CA ARG A 120 -10.54 3.32 22.91
C ARG A 120 -9.43 2.74 22.05
N ARG A 121 -9.53 2.86 20.73
CA ARG A 121 -8.52 2.30 19.81
C ARG A 121 -7.16 2.98 20.00
N LEU A 122 -7.12 4.28 20.27
CA LEU A 122 -5.87 5.01 20.54
C LEU A 122 -5.19 4.46 21.79
N VAL A 123 -5.93 4.34 22.91
CA VAL A 123 -5.38 3.81 24.16
C VAL A 123 -4.91 2.36 23.98
N SER A 124 -5.72 1.49 23.36
CA SER A 124 -5.32 0.13 23.02
C SER A 124 -4.07 0.07 22.13
N LYS A 125 -3.93 0.99 21.17
CA LYS A 125 -2.76 1.04 20.27
C LYS A 125 -1.50 1.50 21.01
N VAL A 126 -1.63 2.47 21.92
CA VAL A 126 -0.53 2.92 22.79
C VAL A 126 -0.10 1.79 23.73
N ALA A 127 -1.05 1.10 24.36
CA ALA A 127 -0.81 -0.08 25.18
C ALA A 127 -0.06 -1.16 24.39
N MET A 128 -0.58 -1.54 23.21
CA MET A 128 0.03 -2.55 22.34
C MET A 128 1.48 -2.18 21.97
N LYS A 129 1.73 -0.92 21.58
CA LYS A 129 3.06 -0.45 21.20
C LYS A 129 4.09 -0.58 22.34
N LYS A 130 3.65 -0.53 23.59
CA LYS A 130 4.51 -0.63 24.77
C LYS A 130 4.83 -2.07 25.13
N VAL A 131 3.91 -3.01 24.92
CA VAL A 131 4.09 -4.42 25.32
C VAL A 131 4.46 -5.36 24.15
N VAL A 132 4.33 -4.92 22.89
CA VAL A 132 4.48 -5.79 21.72
C VAL A 132 5.79 -6.55 21.66
N LYS A 133 6.91 -5.93 22.05
CA LYS A 133 8.23 -6.58 21.97
C LYS A 133 8.33 -7.75 22.95
N GLU A 134 7.92 -7.52 24.20
CA GLU A 134 7.94 -8.54 25.25
C GLU A 134 6.93 -9.66 24.96
N MET A 135 5.73 -9.29 24.49
CA MET A 135 4.69 -10.26 24.17
C MET A 135 5.00 -11.08 22.92
N ALA A 136 5.60 -10.48 21.88
CA ALA A 136 6.08 -11.23 20.73
C ALA A 136 7.20 -12.21 21.10
N GLN A 137 8.05 -11.87 22.09
CA GLN A 137 9.06 -12.78 22.60
C GLN A 137 8.42 -13.94 23.38
N TYR A 138 7.46 -13.65 24.28
CA TYR A 138 6.76 -14.68 25.05
C TYR A 138 5.98 -15.66 24.16
N LEU A 139 5.30 -15.14 23.14
CA LEU A 139 4.51 -15.91 22.18
C LEU A 139 5.37 -16.60 21.09
N GLY A 140 6.59 -16.11 20.88
CA GLY A 140 7.33 -16.20 19.61
C GLY A 140 7.73 -17.59 19.14
N ASP A 141 7.73 -18.58 20.04
CA ASP A 141 8.09 -19.95 19.69
C ASP A 141 7.02 -20.66 18.85
N PHE A 142 5.75 -20.25 19.00
CA PHE A 142 4.60 -20.93 18.41
C PHE A 142 3.58 -19.99 17.78
N GLN A 143 3.53 -18.71 18.17
CA GLN A 143 2.50 -17.78 17.72
C GLN A 143 3.12 -16.62 16.93
N PHE A 144 2.84 -16.58 15.64
CA PHE A 144 3.45 -15.70 14.65
C PHE A 144 2.50 -14.59 14.13
N GLY A 145 1.28 -14.53 14.68
CA GLY A 145 0.27 -13.51 14.34
C GLY A 145 0.37 -12.20 15.13
N VAL A 146 1.20 -12.15 16.19
CA VAL A 146 1.29 -10.99 17.09
C VAL A 146 2.70 -10.45 17.13
N GLY A 147 2.91 -9.25 16.57
CA GLY A 147 4.19 -8.55 16.66
C GLY A 147 5.33 -9.16 15.84
N THR A 148 5.05 -10.16 14.99
CA THR A 148 6.05 -10.88 14.20
C THR A 148 5.99 -10.51 12.72
N PRO A 149 6.95 -9.74 12.20
CA PRO A 149 7.01 -9.41 10.77
C PRO A 149 7.12 -10.66 9.88
N ASN A 150 6.38 -10.68 8.77
CA ASN A 150 6.35 -11.79 7.80
C ASN A 150 5.92 -13.16 8.37
N GLY A 151 5.25 -13.19 9.53
CA GLY A 151 4.85 -14.44 10.19
C GLY A 151 4.07 -15.40 9.29
N ALA A 152 3.08 -14.89 8.54
CA ALA A 152 2.27 -15.74 7.65
C ALA A 152 3.08 -16.37 6.52
N GLU A 153 3.97 -15.61 5.89
CA GLU A 153 4.86 -16.14 4.83
C GLU A 153 5.86 -17.15 5.43
N ALA A 154 6.41 -16.88 6.61
CA ALA A 154 7.34 -17.78 7.27
C ALA A 154 6.71 -19.15 7.59
N VAL A 155 5.51 -19.16 8.19
CA VAL A 155 4.76 -20.39 8.49
C VAL A 155 4.49 -21.18 7.21
N LEU A 156 4.02 -20.51 6.16
CA LEU A 156 3.70 -21.15 4.88
C LEU A 156 4.94 -21.70 4.16
N HIS A 157 6.04 -20.93 4.13
CA HIS A 157 7.32 -21.37 3.57
C HIS A 157 7.88 -22.56 4.35
N SER A 158 7.83 -22.52 5.68
CA SER A 158 8.30 -23.62 6.52
C SER A 158 7.47 -24.88 6.32
N ALA A 159 6.14 -24.77 6.22
CA ALA A 159 5.26 -25.91 5.95
C ALA A 159 5.58 -26.56 4.60
N ASN A 160 5.81 -25.75 3.55
CA ASN A 160 6.22 -26.27 2.24
C ASN A 160 7.60 -26.89 2.24
N ARG A 161 8.61 -26.29 2.91
CA ARG A 161 9.94 -26.91 3.05
C ARG A 161 9.85 -28.27 3.76
N PHE A 162 9.10 -28.31 4.86
CA PHE A 162 8.89 -29.53 5.64
C PHE A 162 8.22 -30.61 4.77
N LEU A 163 7.15 -30.25 4.05
CA LEU A 163 6.50 -31.14 3.09
C LEU A 163 7.48 -31.64 2.03
N SER A 164 8.25 -30.75 1.40
CA SER A 164 9.23 -31.13 0.38
C SER A 164 10.26 -32.15 0.90
N SER A 165 10.69 -32.05 2.16
CA SER A 165 11.63 -33.00 2.76
C SER A 165 11.01 -34.35 3.14
N PHE A 166 9.73 -34.38 3.55
CA PHE A 166 9.14 -35.57 4.19
C PHE A 166 7.91 -36.14 3.48
N HIS A 167 7.51 -35.61 2.32
CA HIS A 167 6.27 -36.01 1.63
C HIS A 167 6.13 -37.50 1.32
N GLU A 168 7.23 -38.27 1.26
CA GLU A 168 7.21 -39.72 1.05
C GLU A 168 6.90 -40.51 2.33
N ASP A 169 7.11 -39.93 3.51
CA ASP A 169 6.85 -40.57 4.80
C ASP A 169 5.34 -40.71 5.05
N GLY A 170 4.82 -41.91 4.81
CA GLY A 170 3.41 -42.25 4.96
C GLY A 170 2.87 -42.13 6.38
N SER A 171 3.73 -42.05 7.40
CA SER A 171 3.33 -41.93 8.81
C SER A 171 2.98 -40.50 9.23
N MET A 172 3.36 -39.51 8.42
CA MET A 172 3.21 -38.10 8.74
C MET A 172 1.80 -37.59 8.44
N ALA A 173 1.38 -36.56 9.17
CA ALA A 173 0.12 -35.84 8.98
C ALA A 173 0.35 -34.34 9.18
N LEU A 174 -0.30 -33.52 8.35
CA LEU A 174 -0.48 -32.09 8.57
C LEU A 174 -1.92 -31.85 9.03
N LEU A 175 -2.08 -31.19 10.16
CA LEU A 175 -3.36 -30.73 10.69
C LEU A 175 -3.46 -29.20 10.59
N THR A 176 -4.53 -28.73 9.95
CA THR A 176 -4.93 -27.32 10.01
C THR A 176 -6.11 -27.18 10.97
N VAL A 177 -6.01 -26.27 11.92
CA VAL A 177 -7.00 -26.07 12.98
C VAL A 177 -7.88 -24.86 12.64
N ASP A 178 -9.21 -25.06 12.64
CA ASP A 178 -10.20 -23.98 12.53
C ASP A 178 -11.10 -23.98 13.77
N PHE A 179 -11.31 -22.80 14.37
CA PHE A 179 -12.21 -22.61 15.49
C PHE A 179 -13.50 -21.92 15.06
N THR A 180 -14.64 -22.40 15.56
CA THR A 180 -15.93 -21.77 15.30
C THR A 180 -16.00 -20.42 16.00
N ASN A 181 -16.04 -19.33 15.24
CA ASN A 181 -16.31 -17.98 15.76
C ASN A 181 -15.32 -17.52 16.86
N ALA A 182 -14.06 -17.93 16.73
CA ALA A 182 -13.02 -17.87 17.78
C ALA A 182 -12.94 -16.53 18.52
N PHE A 183 -12.74 -15.42 17.79
CA PHE A 183 -12.59 -14.09 18.39
C PHE A 183 -13.79 -13.66 19.24
N ASN A 184 -15.02 -13.99 18.80
CA ASN A 184 -16.22 -13.58 19.52
C ASN A 184 -16.58 -14.54 20.66
N MET A 185 -15.90 -15.68 20.79
CA MET A 185 -16.21 -16.72 21.78
C MET A 185 -15.12 -16.94 22.84
N VAL A 186 -13.88 -16.52 22.55
CA VAL A 186 -12.75 -16.71 23.49
C VAL A 186 -13.09 -16.17 24.88
N ASP A 187 -12.79 -16.97 25.89
CA ASP A 187 -13.16 -16.67 27.27
C ASP A 187 -12.41 -15.45 27.80
N ARG A 188 -13.17 -14.54 28.44
CA ARG A 188 -12.62 -13.30 28.96
C ARG A 188 -11.84 -13.50 30.25
N SER A 189 -12.23 -14.48 31.08
CA SER A 189 -11.48 -14.81 32.30
C SER A 189 -10.08 -15.30 31.94
N ALA A 190 -9.98 -16.16 30.93
CA ALA A 190 -8.73 -16.71 30.43
C ALA A 190 -7.75 -15.61 29.99
N PHE A 191 -8.13 -14.72 29.07
CA PHE A 191 -7.18 -13.67 28.66
C PHE A 191 -6.95 -12.61 29.74
N LEU A 192 -7.92 -12.32 30.62
CA LEU A 192 -7.70 -11.38 31.74
C LEU A 192 -6.66 -11.92 32.71
N GLN A 193 -6.69 -13.23 33.00
CA GLN A 193 -5.68 -13.91 33.80
C GLN A 193 -4.31 -13.89 33.12
N GLN A 194 -4.24 -14.18 31.82
CA GLN A 194 -2.98 -14.18 31.07
C GLN A 194 -2.38 -12.77 30.97
N VAL A 195 -3.20 -11.74 30.78
CA VAL A 195 -2.74 -10.33 30.81
C VAL A 195 -2.23 -9.96 32.19
N HIS A 196 -2.94 -10.35 33.25
CA HIS A 196 -2.51 -10.09 34.63
C HIS A 196 -1.15 -10.72 34.93
N GLN A 197 -0.89 -11.91 34.41
CA GLN A 197 0.35 -12.64 34.63
C GLN A 197 1.52 -12.14 33.77
N HIS A 198 1.30 -11.91 32.48
CA HIS A 198 2.40 -11.72 31.51
C HIS A 198 2.60 -10.26 31.08
N CYS A 199 1.56 -9.42 31.13
CA CYS A 199 1.68 -7.99 30.83
C CYS A 199 0.80 -7.13 31.77
N PRO A 200 1.07 -7.15 33.10
CA PRO A 200 0.21 -6.51 34.09
C PRO A 200 0.07 -4.99 33.87
N SER A 201 1.04 -4.37 33.20
CA SER A 201 1.10 -2.94 32.90
C SER A 201 -0.07 -2.43 32.04
N ILE A 202 -0.74 -3.29 31.26
CA ILE A 202 -1.94 -2.94 30.48
C ILE A 202 -3.24 -3.47 31.09
N TYR A 203 -3.17 -4.27 32.16
CA TYR A 203 -4.32 -5.00 32.69
C TYR A 203 -5.48 -4.07 33.05
N ARG A 204 -5.22 -2.94 33.72
CA ARG A 204 -6.28 -2.03 34.18
C ARG A 204 -7.15 -1.53 33.01
N TRP A 205 -6.52 -1.26 31.87
CA TRP A 205 -7.23 -0.88 30.64
C TRP A 205 -8.01 -2.06 30.03
N VAL A 206 -7.40 -3.25 29.95
CA VAL A 206 -8.06 -4.46 29.42
C VAL A 206 -9.26 -4.84 30.28
N GLN A 207 -9.12 -4.80 31.60
CA GLN A 207 -10.18 -5.04 32.57
C GLN A 207 -11.32 -4.03 32.36
N PHE A 208 -11.01 -2.74 32.24
CA PHE A 208 -12.03 -1.71 31.99
C PHE A 208 -12.86 -1.98 30.72
N LEU A 209 -12.24 -2.51 29.67
CA LEU A 209 -12.92 -2.82 28.41
C LEU A 209 -13.73 -4.11 28.45
N TYR A 210 -13.18 -5.17 29.06
CA TYR A 210 -13.65 -6.54 28.86
C TYR A 210 -14.29 -7.18 30.10
N ALA A 211 -14.14 -6.61 31.30
CA ALA A 211 -14.75 -7.14 32.52
C ALA A 211 -16.27 -6.95 32.60
N GLN A 212 -16.86 -6.23 31.65
CA GLN A 212 -18.31 -5.97 31.60
C GLN A 212 -18.88 -6.17 30.19
N PRO A 213 -20.21 -6.29 30.04
CA PRO A 213 -20.84 -6.36 28.74
C PRO A 213 -20.57 -5.11 27.90
N ALA A 214 -20.24 -5.29 26.62
CA ALA A 214 -20.08 -4.20 25.66
C ALA A 214 -21.33 -4.08 24.78
N ARG A 215 -21.85 -2.86 24.56
CA ARG A 215 -22.96 -2.65 23.62
C ARG A 215 -22.47 -2.72 22.17
N LEU A 216 -23.05 -3.61 21.38
CA LEU A 216 -22.79 -3.71 19.94
C LEU A 216 -23.99 -3.19 19.16
N TYR A 217 -23.76 -2.25 18.24
CA TYR A 217 -24.82 -1.54 17.52
C TYR A 217 -24.93 -1.96 16.07
N VAL A 218 -26.16 -2.19 15.59
CA VAL A 218 -26.46 -2.46 14.18
C VAL A 218 -27.59 -1.52 13.77
N GLY A 219 -27.26 -0.44 13.07
CA GLY A 219 -28.20 0.65 12.86
C GLY A 219 -28.66 1.26 14.18
N SER A 220 -29.97 1.26 14.43
CA SER A 220 -30.58 1.75 15.68
C SER A 220 -30.67 0.70 16.79
N GLU A 221 -30.52 -0.59 16.46
CA GLU A 221 -30.63 -1.69 17.42
C GLU A 221 -29.29 -1.98 18.10
N CYS A 222 -29.34 -2.53 19.32
CA CYS A 222 -28.14 -2.99 20.01
C CYS A 222 -28.37 -4.25 20.85
N PHE A 223 -27.27 -4.97 21.11
CA PHE A 223 -27.23 -6.11 22.01
C PHE A 223 -25.91 -6.12 22.79
N GLY A 224 -25.87 -6.84 23.91
CA GLY A 224 -24.69 -6.94 24.76
C GLY A 224 -23.76 -8.08 24.33
N ALA A 225 -22.46 -7.81 24.23
CA ALA A 225 -21.42 -8.83 24.08
C ALA A 225 -20.69 -9.05 25.41
N THR A 226 -20.85 -10.26 25.97
CA THR A 226 -20.30 -10.66 27.27
C THR A 226 -19.07 -11.57 27.17
N THR A 227 -18.84 -12.19 26.01
CA THR A 227 -17.64 -13.00 25.73
C THR A 227 -16.81 -12.38 24.60
N GLY A 228 -15.64 -12.96 24.35
CA GLY A 228 -14.81 -12.65 23.19
C GLY A 228 -14.08 -11.32 23.27
N VAL A 229 -13.19 -11.16 22.30
CA VAL A 229 -12.48 -9.92 21.97
C VAL A 229 -13.10 -9.29 20.72
N GLN A 230 -13.09 -7.96 20.64
CA GLN A 230 -13.75 -7.29 19.52
C GLN A 230 -12.84 -7.22 18.28
N GLN A 231 -13.34 -7.72 17.14
CA GLN A 231 -12.66 -7.64 15.84
C GLN A 231 -12.61 -6.20 15.32
N GLY A 232 -11.56 -5.48 15.68
CA GLY A 232 -11.34 -4.05 15.38
C GLY A 232 -10.64 -3.29 16.51
N ASP A 233 -10.47 -3.93 17.68
CA ASP A 233 -9.61 -3.44 18.76
C ASP A 233 -8.13 -3.74 18.45
N PRO A 234 -7.22 -2.75 18.51
CA PRO A 234 -5.78 -2.98 18.36
C PRO A 234 -5.18 -3.99 19.34
N LEU A 235 -5.78 -4.20 20.52
CA LEU A 235 -5.34 -5.24 21.47
C LEU A 235 -5.98 -6.62 21.20
N GLY A 236 -7.06 -6.68 20.41
CA GLY A 236 -7.84 -7.91 20.19
C GLY A 236 -6.98 -9.13 19.79
N PRO A 237 -6.08 -9.01 18.79
CA PRO A 237 -5.20 -10.12 18.39
C PRO A 237 -4.28 -10.61 19.51
N LEU A 238 -3.70 -9.69 20.31
CA LEU A 238 -2.84 -10.06 21.45
C LEU A 238 -3.65 -10.79 22.53
N LEU A 239 -4.82 -10.25 22.89
CA LEU A 239 -5.68 -10.85 23.92
C LEU A 239 -6.14 -12.26 23.53
N PHE A 240 -6.53 -12.44 22.26
CA PHE A 240 -6.87 -13.75 21.72
C PHE A 240 -5.67 -14.71 21.81
N ALA A 241 -4.50 -14.28 21.31
CA ALA A 241 -3.30 -15.09 21.34
C ALA A 241 -2.89 -15.50 22.75
N LEU A 242 -2.96 -14.58 23.72
CA LEU A 242 -2.69 -14.87 25.13
C LEU A 242 -3.66 -15.91 25.71
N ALA A 243 -4.95 -15.84 25.39
CA ALA A 243 -5.92 -16.84 25.85
C ALA A 243 -5.62 -18.24 25.30
N LEU A 244 -5.22 -18.32 24.03
CA LEU A 244 -4.92 -19.57 23.33
C LEU A 244 -3.56 -20.16 23.74
N HIS A 245 -2.58 -19.31 24.10
CA HIS A 245 -1.19 -19.74 24.28
C HIS A 245 -0.99 -20.87 25.32
N PRO A 246 -1.67 -20.90 26.47
CA PRO A 246 -1.57 -22.04 27.39
C PRO A 246 -1.93 -23.38 26.74
N LEU A 247 -2.97 -23.43 25.91
CA LEU A 247 -3.34 -24.64 25.17
C LEU A 247 -2.25 -25.06 24.17
N VAL A 248 -1.63 -24.08 23.51
CA VAL A 248 -0.50 -24.31 22.60
C VAL A 248 0.68 -24.92 23.35
N LEU A 249 1.02 -24.41 24.53
CA LEU A 249 2.08 -24.97 25.36
C LEU A 249 1.76 -26.39 25.85
N ARG A 250 0.48 -26.67 26.18
CA ARG A 250 0.02 -28.01 26.57
C ARG A 250 0.21 -29.03 25.45
N VAL A 251 -0.15 -28.67 24.22
CA VAL A 251 0.12 -29.49 23.03
C VAL A 251 1.62 -29.74 22.87
N GLN A 252 2.45 -28.70 23.01
CA GLN A 252 3.90 -28.85 22.89
C GLN A 252 4.51 -29.77 23.96
N GLU A 253 4.01 -29.69 25.20
CA GLU A 253 4.50 -30.48 26.33
C GLU A 253 4.17 -31.98 26.17
N HIS A 254 3.01 -32.29 25.57
CA HIS A 254 2.48 -33.65 25.51
C HIS A 254 2.68 -34.32 24.16
N CYS A 255 3.03 -33.59 23.11
CA CYS A 255 3.16 -34.12 21.75
C CYS A 255 4.57 -33.90 21.21
N ASN A 256 5.15 -34.93 20.58
CA ASN A 256 6.42 -34.83 19.87
C ASN A 256 6.18 -34.34 18.43
N LEU A 257 6.07 -33.03 18.27
CA LEU A 257 5.74 -32.38 17.01
C LEU A 257 6.97 -31.69 16.40
N PRO A 258 7.46 -32.14 15.23
CA PRO A 258 8.57 -31.47 14.54
C PRO A 258 8.18 -30.12 13.92
N PHE A 259 6.87 -29.86 13.77
CA PHE A 259 6.34 -28.57 13.33
C PHE A 259 5.09 -28.20 14.13
N HIS A 260 5.12 -27.01 14.74
CA HIS A 260 3.99 -26.48 15.49
C HIS A 260 3.99 -24.95 15.39
N ALA A 261 3.02 -24.40 14.65
CA ALA A 261 2.95 -22.96 14.41
C ALA A 261 1.51 -22.47 14.33
N TRP A 262 1.27 -21.28 14.86
CA TRP A 262 -0.02 -20.61 14.90
C TRP A 262 0.10 -19.21 14.32
N PHE A 263 -0.90 -18.81 13.56
CA PHE A 263 -1.10 -17.42 13.15
C PHE A 263 -2.49 -16.97 13.64
N LEU A 264 -2.53 -16.35 14.81
CA LEU A 264 -3.76 -16.09 15.55
C LEU A 264 -4.52 -17.41 15.79
N ASP A 265 -5.72 -17.55 15.26
CA ASP A 265 -6.58 -18.73 15.36
C ASP A 265 -6.20 -19.86 14.40
N ASP A 266 -5.44 -19.57 13.34
CA ASP A 266 -5.03 -20.56 12.34
C ASP A 266 -3.84 -21.39 12.88
N GLY A 267 -4.12 -22.60 13.37
CA GLY A 267 -3.10 -23.56 13.83
C GLY A 267 -2.61 -24.50 12.73
N THR A 268 -1.31 -24.73 12.65
CA THR A 268 -0.68 -25.70 11.74
C THR A 268 0.26 -26.60 12.51
N ILE A 269 -0.05 -27.90 12.51
CA ILE A 269 0.70 -28.92 13.24
C ILE A 269 1.11 -29.99 12.24
N ILE A 270 2.40 -30.37 12.21
CA ILE A 270 2.90 -31.44 11.35
C ILE A 270 3.75 -32.39 12.18
N GLY A 271 3.50 -33.69 12.05
CA GLY A 271 4.18 -34.74 12.82
C GLY A 271 3.68 -36.14 12.45
N ASN A 272 4.10 -37.15 13.21
CA ASN A 272 3.54 -38.48 13.11
C ASN A 272 2.01 -38.43 13.37
N ALA A 273 1.23 -39.18 12.60
CA ALA A 273 -0.23 -39.12 12.63
C ALA A 273 -0.82 -39.35 14.04
N VAL A 274 -0.18 -40.19 14.87
CA VAL A 274 -0.62 -40.44 16.25
C VAL A 274 -0.39 -39.24 17.15
N GLU A 275 0.77 -38.59 17.04
CA GLU A 275 1.08 -37.36 17.81
C GLU A 275 0.20 -36.18 17.38
N VAL A 276 -0.13 -36.09 16.09
CA VAL A 276 -1.04 -35.09 15.54
C VAL A 276 -2.48 -35.33 16.02
N ALA A 277 -2.93 -36.59 16.05
CA ALA A 277 -4.23 -36.94 16.62
C ALA A 277 -4.32 -36.63 18.12
N LYS A 278 -3.23 -36.90 18.88
CA LYS A 278 -3.13 -36.52 20.29
C LYS A 278 -3.21 -35.01 20.49
N ALA A 279 -2.55 -34.23 19.64
CA ALA A 279 -2.65 -32.77 19.67
C ALA A 279 -4.09 -32.30 19.39
N LEU A 280 -4.76 -32.89 18.41
CA LEU A 280 -6.17 -32.61 18.12
C LEU A 280 -7.07 -32.93 19.32
N ASP A 281 -6.84 -34.04 20.01
CA ASP A 281 -7.61 -34.44 21.19
C ASP A 281 -7.44 -33.48 22.36
N ILE A 282 -6.20 -33.03 22.63
CA ILE A 282 -5.93 -31.98 23.64
C ILE A 282 -6.69 -30.70 23.29
N ILE A 283 -6.63 -30.26 22.03
CA ILE A 283 -7.33 -29.05 21.57
C ILE A 283 -8.85 -29.22 21.71
N ASN A 284 -9.38 -30.38 21.35
CA ASN A 284 -10.81 -30.67 21.42
C ASN A 284 -11.33 -30.74 22.87
N THR A 285 -10.51 -31.28 23.78
CA THR A 285 -10.88 -31.52 25.18
C THR A 285 -10.68 -30.28 26.05
N GLU A 286 -9.53 -29.60 25.93
CA GLU A 286 -9.18 -28.45 26.77
C GLU A 286 -9.64 -27.12 26.17
N GLY A 287 -9.72 -26.99 24.83
CA GLY A 287 -10.13 -25.77 24.12
C GLY A 287 -11.50 -25.20 24.52
N PRO A 288 -12.56 -26.01 24.72
CA PRO A 288 -13.87 -25.52 25.14
C PRO A 288 -13.87 -24.71 26.45
N SER A 289 -12.96 -25.02 27.38
CA SER A 289 -12.81 -24.25 28.63
C SER A 289 -12.33 -22.81 28.39
N LEU A 290 -11.70 -22.57 27.24
CA LEU A 290 -11.21 -21.26 26.78
C LEU A 290 -12.20 -20.59 25.81
N GLY A 291 -13.39 -21.16 25.62
CA GLY A 291 -14.36 -20.71 24.60
C GLY A 291 -13.95 -21.02 23.16
N LEU A 292 -12.98 -21.92 22.97
CA LEU A 292 -12.45 -22.31 21.67
C LEU A 292 -13.00 -23.68 21.27
N HIS A 293 -13.96 -23.68 20.36
CA HIS A 293 -14.60 -24.91 19.89
C HIS A 293 -14.14 -25.23 18.47
N LEU A 294 -13.56 -26.40 18.28
CA LEU A 294 -13.12 -26.87 16.98
C LEU A 294 -14.27 -26.91 15.99
N ASN A 295 -14.00 -26.42 14.79
CA ASN A 295 -14.88 -26.58 13.64
C ASN A 295 -14.42 -27.78 12.83
N ILE A 296 -14.81 -28.98 13.25
CA ILE A 296 -14.36 -30.23 12.64
C ILE A 296 -14.52 -30.26 11.11
N LYS A 297 -15.56 -29.62 10.56
CA LYS A 297 -15.79 -29.56 9.11
C LYS A 297 -14.79 -28.69 8.33
N LYS A 298 -14.12 -27.76 9.01
CA LYS A 298 -13.10 -26.86 8.42
C LYS A 298 -11.68 -27.17 8.89
N THR A 299 -11.54 -27.92 9.98
CA THR A 299 -10.28 -28.56 10.35
C THR A 299 -9.94 -29.62 9.30
N GLU A 300 -8.74 -29.59 8.76
CA GLU A 300 -8.30 -30.53 7.70
C GLU A 300 -7.06 -31.32 8.14
N VAL A 301 -7.04 -32.61 7.80
CA VAL A 301 -5.86 -33.48 7.90
C VAL A 301 -5.40 -33.85 6.49
N TYR A 302 -4.13 -33.61 6.19
CA TYR A 302 -3.55 -33.82 4.88
C TYR A 302 -2.14 -34.40 4.97
N TRP A 303 -1.82 -35.35 4.08
CA TRP A 303 -0.45 -35.67 3.73
C TRP A 303 -0.43 -36.33 2.34
N PRO A 304 0.57 -36.08 1.48
CA PRO A 304 0.62 -36.67 0.13
C PRO A 304 0.67 -38.20 0.13
N SER A 305 1.44 -38.79 1.05
CA SER A 305 1.54 -40.25 1.21
C SER A 305 0.70 -40.74 2.40
N CYS A 306 0.28 -42.00 2.35
CA CYS A 306 -0.48 -42.60 3.44
C CYS A 306 -0.11 -44.08 3.62
N ASP A 307 0.21 -44.45 4.86
CA ASP A 307 0.45 -45.81 5.32
C ASP A 307 -0.83 -46.55 5.77
N GLY A 308 -1.99 -45.93 5.57
CA GLY A 308 -3.31 -46.45 5.97
C GLY A 308 -3.78 -46.02 7.37
N LEU A 309 -2.89 -45.59 8.29
CA LEU A 309 -3.28 -45.23 9.67
C LEU A 309 -4.23 -44.03 9.71
N LYS A 310 -3.97 -43.01 8.88
CA LYS A 310 -4.78 -41.77 8.82
C LYS A 310 -6.22 -41.98 8.33
N VAL A 311 -6.49 -43.11 7.70
CA VAL A 311 -7.80 -43.47 7.12
C VAL A 311 -8.63 -44.30 8.10
N GLN A 312 -8.04 -44.80 9.19
CA GLN A 312 -8.75 -45.53 10.22
C GLN A 312 -9.73 -44.59 10.95
N ASP A 313 -10.95 -45.10 11.19
CA ASP A 313 -12.09 -44.33 11.71
C ASP A 313 -11.91 -43.79 13.13
N ASP A 314 -10.93 -44.34 13.87
CA ASP A 314 -10.66 -44.09 15.28
C ASP A 314 -9.61 -43.01 15.51
N LEU A 315 -8.63 -42.85 14.60
CA LEU A 315 -7.52 -41.93 14.81
C LEU A 315 -7.92 -40.46 14.66
N PHE A 316 -8.71 -40.13 13.64
CA PHE A 316 -9.22 -38.78 13.41
C PHE A 316 -10.75 -38.81 13.27
N PRO A 317 -11.47 -37.78 13.76
CA PRO A 317 -12.93 -37.73 13.66
C PRO A 317 -13.44 -37.97 12.24
N ARG A 318 -14.49 -38.77 12.06
CA ARG A 318 -15.06 -39.06 10.73
C ARG A 318 -15.38 -37.81 9.91
N GLY A 319 -15.93 -36.78 10.57
CA GLY A 319 -16.33 -35.53 9.93
C GLY A 319 -15.21 -34.54 9.60
N ILE A 320 -13.94 -34.87 9.89
CA ILE A 320 -12.80 -33.98 9.60
C ILE A 320 -12.54 -33.88 8.10
N GLY A 321 -12.12 -32.72 7.62
CA GLY A 321 -11.71 -32.53 6.22
C GLY A 321 -10.47 -33.37 5.90
N ARG A 322 -10.47 -34.05 4.75
CA ARG A 322 -9.33 -34.84 4.25
C ARG A 322 -9.08 -34.51 2.77
N PRO A 323 -8.49 -33.33 2.46
CA PRO A 323 -8.20 -32.99 1.09
C PRO A 323 -7.13 -33.93 0.53
N GLU A 324 -7.28 -34.35 -0.73
CA GLU A 324 -6.38 -35.34 -1.34
C GLU A 324 -5.12 -34.70 -1.95
N ARG A 325 -5.27 -33.48 -2.49
CA ARG A 325 -4.25 -32.86 -3.34
C ARG A 325 -3.42 -31.80 -2.63
N GLY A 326 -3.94 -31.20 -1.56
CA GLY A 326 -3.27 -30.09 -0.87
C GLY A 326 -4.20 -29.32 0.05
N VAL A 327 -3.61 -28.49 0.91
CA VAL A 327 -4.35 -27.58 1.81
C VAL A 327 -4.07 -26.12 1.49
N LYS A 328 -5.07 -25.27 1.73
CA LYS A 328 -4.90 -23.81 1.64
C LYS A 328 -4.50 -23.27 3.01
N LEU A 329 -3.24 -22.88 3.18
CA LEU A 329 -2.71 -22.38 4.45
C LEU A 329 -2.38 -20.88 4.36
N LEU A 330 -2.93 -20.06 5.27
CA LEU A 330 -2.66 -18.61 5.39
C LEU A 330 -2.73 -17.84 4.06
N GLY A 331 -3.67 -18.25 3.20
CA GLY A 331 -3.82 -17.65 1.87
C GLY A 331 -2.81 -18.12 0.84
N GLY A 332 -2.03 -19.19 1.06
CA GLY A 332 -1.17 -19.88 0.10
C GLY A 332 -1.54 -21.35 -0.08
N ALA A 333 -0.66 -22.14 -0.69
CA ALA A 333 -0.84 -23.59 -0.88
C ALA A 333 0.27 -24.36 -0.13
N VAL A 334 -0.09 -25.49 0.48
CA VAL A 334 0.85 -26.52 0.95
C VAL A 334 0.49 -27.81 0.24
N SER A 335 1.31 -28.22 -0.72
CA SER A 335 1.05 -29.33 -1.64
C SER A 335 2.30 -29.70 -2.45
N ARG A 336 2.36 -30.94 -2.95
CA ARG A 336 3.28 -31.36 -4.02
C ARG A 336 2.58 -31.57 -5.37
N ASP A 337 1.25 -31.39 -5.42
CA ASP A 337 0.43 -31.49 -6.63
C ASP A 337 0.48 -30.16 -7.39
N SER A 338 1.16 -30.18 -8.53
CA SER A 338 1.35 -29.00 -9.40
C SER A 338 0.03 -28.43 -9.92
N VAL A 339 -0.96 -29.28 -10.16
CA VAL A 339 -2.27 -28.89 -10.67
C VAL A 339 -3.08 -28.19 -9.56
N PHE A 340 -2.98 -28.61 -8.30
CA PHE A 340 -3.68 -27.95 -7.18
C PHE A 340 -3.13 -26.54 -6.94
N ILE A 341 -1.81 -26.40 -6.96
CA ILE A 341 -1.13 -25.11 -6.81
C ILE A 341 -1.50 -24.20 -8.00
N GLY A 342 -1.46 -24.74 -9.22
CA GLY A 342 -1.84 -24.05 -10.45
C GLY A 342 -3.30 -23.58 -10.44
N GLU A 343 -4.24 -24.41 -10.03
CA GLU A 343 -5.67 -24.06 -9.90
C GLU A 343 -5.91 -22.97 -8.85
N LEU A 344 -5.24 -23.04 -7.69
CA LEU A 344 -5.38 -22.02 -6.65
C LEU A 344 -4.86 -20.66 -7.12
N ALA A 345 -3.76 -20.64 -7.87
CA ALA A 345 -3.23 -19.42 -8.44
C ALA A 345 -4.04 -18.90 -9.62
N GLY A 346 -4.51 -19.80 -10.50
CA GLY A 346 -5.40 -19.48 -11.61
C GLY A 346 -6.68 -18.81 -11.13
N ARG A 347 -7.31 -19.33 -10.07
CA ARG A 347 -8.49 -18.69 -9.46
C ARG A 347 -8.21 -17.28 -8.96
N ARG A 348 -7.03 -17.01 -8.40
CA ARG A 348 -6.65 -15.65 -7.96
C ARG A 348 -6.46 -14.71 -9.13
N ALA A 349 -5.75 -15.18 -10.17
CA ALA A 349 -5.56 -14.41 -11.40
C ALA A 349 -6.90 -14.08 -12.04
N LEU A 350 -7.77 -15.08 -12.26
CA LEU A 350 -9.11 -14.90 -12.82
C LEU A 350 -9.96 -13.91 -12.00
N THR A 351 -9.99 -14.05 -10.67
CA THR A 351 -10.75 -13.12 -9.81
C THR A 351 -10.23 -11.68 -9.95
N ALA A 352 -8.92 -11.49 -10.12
CA ALA A 352 -8.35 -10.17 -10.33
C ALA A 352 -8.67 -9.62 -11.73
N VAL A 353 -8.60 -10.46 -12.76
CA VAL A 353 -8.97 -10.10 -14.14
C VAL A 353 -10.46 -9.76 -14.25
N ASP A 354 -11.34 -10.52 -13.62
CA ASP A 354 -12.77 -10.24 -13.58
C ASP A 354 -13.08 -8.91 -12.90
N LEU A 355 -12.30 -8.53 -11.88
CA LEU A 355 -12.38 -7.20 -11.28
C LEU A 355 -11.91 -6.10 -12.24
N MET A 356 -10.85 -6.33 -13.03
CA MET A 356 -10.37 -5.38 -14.04
C MET A 356 -11.43 -5.13 -15.14
N LYS A 357 -12.18 -6.16 -15.54
CA LYS A 357 -13.28 -6.03 -16.52
C LYS A 357 -14.41 -5.10 -16.08
N LEU A 358 -14.49 -4.75 -14.79
CA LEU A 358 -15.46 -3.80 -14.26
C LEU A 358 -14.99 -2.34 -14.34
N LEU A 359 -13.73 -2.09 -14.70
CA LEU A 359 -13.19 -0.72 -14.81
C LEU A 359 -13.98 0.16 -15.78
N PRO A 360 -14.36 -0.29 -16.99
CA PRO A 360 -15.09 0.55 -17.95
C PRO A 360 -16.45 1.04 -17.44
N CYS A 361 -17.01 0.43 -16.38
CA CYS A 361 -18.24 0.91 -15.74
C CYS A 361 -18.08 2.30 -15.10
N LEU A 362 -16.85 2.76 -14.86
CA LEU A 362 -16.57 4.08 -14.31
C LEU A 362 -16.68 5.20 -15.35
N GLN A 363 -16.44 4.88 -16.63
CA GLN A 363 -16.44 5.83 -17.74
C GLN A 363 -15.47 7.02 -17.51
N ASP A 364 -14.39 6.77 -16.78
CA ASP A 364 -13.42 7.77 -16.36
C ASP A 364 -12.01 7.14 -16.37
N PRO A 365 -11.22 7.32 -17.44
CA PRO A 365 -9.91 6.70 -17.57
C PRO A 365 -8.88 7.20 -16.53
N GLN A 366 -9.12 8.36 -15.90
CA GLN A 366 -8.30 8.84 -14.79
C GLN A 366 -8.56 8.01 -13.53
N CYS A 367 -9.83 7.80 -13.18
CA CYS A 367 -10.23 6.90 -12.09
C CYS A 367 -9.81 5.46 -12.35
N GLU A 368 -10.05 4.97 -13.57
CA GLU A 368 -9.76 3.59 -13.98
C GLU A 368 -8.27 3.27 -13.84
N LEU A 369 -7.38 4.12 -14.38
CA LEU A 369 -5.94 3.91 -14.26
C LEU A 369 -5.46 4.00 -12.81
N LEU A 370 -6.03 4.93 -12.02
CA LEU A 370 -5.70 5.08 -10.62
C LEU A 370 -6.04 3.81 -9.83
N LEU A 371 -7.24 3.26 -10.02
CA LEU A 371 -7.67 2.02 -9.36
C LEU A 371 -6.88 0.81 -9.87
N LEU A 372 -6.69 0.70 -11.18
CA LEU A 372 -5.91 -0.38 -11.80
C LEU A 372 -4.52 -0.46 -11.18
N ARG A 373 -3.81 0.67 -11.09
CA ARG A 373 -2.47 0.71 -10.49
C ARG A 373 -2.49 0.52 -8.97
N SER A 374 -3.41 1.16 -8.26
CA SER A 374 -3.36 1.24 -6.80
C SER A 374 -3.93 0.00 -6.09
N CYS A 375 -4.87 -0.74 -6.70
CA CYS A 375 -5.50 -1.86 -6.02
C CYS A 375 -5.84 -3.07 -6.89
N MET A 376 -5.82 -2.99 -8.22
CA MET A 376 -6.17 -4.15 -9.08
C MET A 376 -4.98 -4.78 -9.80
N GLY A 377 -3.84 -4.10 -9.88
CA GLY A 377 -2.60 -4.58 -10.48
C GLY A 377 -1.91 -5.67 -9.67
N VAL A 378 -0.60 -5.84 -9.84
CA VAL A 378 0.13 -7.01 -9.31
C VAL A 378 -0.05 -7.24 -7.80
N ALA A 379 -0.43 -6.23 -7.03
CA ALA A 379 -0.82 -6.36 -5.63
C ALA A 379 -1.87 -7.47 -5.37
N LYS A 380 -2.76 -7.77 -6.32
CA LYS A 380 -3.75 -8.86 -6.20
C LYS A 380 -3.16 -10.26 -6.33
N LEU A 381 -2.00 -10.39 -6.96
CA LEU A 381 -1.31 -11.67 -7.17
C LEU A 381 0.00 -11.79 -6.37
N LEU A 382 0.52 -10.67 -5.85
CA LEU A 382 1.84 -10.57 -5.24
C LEU A 382 2.08 -11.57 -4.11
N PHE A 383 1.08 -11.80 -3.25
CA PHE A 383 1.21 -12.80 -2.19
C PHE A 383 1.47 -14.20 -2.77
N GLY A 384 0.74 -14.59 -3.82
CA GLY A 384 0.98 -15.86 -4.53
C GLY A 384 2.37 -15.93 -5.16
N LEU A 385 2.82 -14.86 -5.82
CA LEU A 385 4.16 -14.77 -6.40
C LEU A 385 5.28 -14.86 -5.36
N ARG A 386 5.00 -14.44 -4.12
CA ARG A 386 5.94 -14.51 -2.99
C ARG A 386 5.97 -15.88 -2.31
N THR A 387 4.89 -16.65 -2.38
CA THR A 387 4.74 -17.88 -1.59
C THR A 387 4.69 -19.17 -2.40
N CYS A 388 4.55 -19.09 -3.72
CA CYS A 388 4.48 -20.26 -4.60
C CYS A 388 5.69 -20.32 -5.54
N GLN A 389 6.11 -21.53 -5.90
CA GLN A 389 7.22 -21.76 -6.81
C GLN A 389 6.94 -21.09 -8.17
N PRO A 390 7.88 -20.33 -8.76
CA PRO A 390 7.64 -19.55 -9.98
C PRO A 390 7.11 -20.37 -11.16
N HIS A 391 7.63 -21.58 -11.36
CA HIS A 391 7.22 -22.44 -12.49
C HIS A 391 5.76 -22.91 -12.38
N LEU A 392 5.22 -23.05 -11.17
CA LEU A 392 3.81 -23.42 -10.93
C LEU A 392 2.85 -22.23 -11.10
N MET A 393 3.38 -21.00 -11.13
CA MET A 393 2.59 -19.77 -11.34
C MET A 393 2.44 -19.40 -12.82
N ALA A 394 3.13 -20.07 -13.74
CA ALA A 394 3.25 -19.64 -15.14
C ALA A 394 1.89 -19.33 -15.81
N ASN A 395 0.91 -20.23 -15.71
CA ASN A 395 -0.42 -20.03 -16.32
C ASN A 395 -1.18 -18.88 -15.67
N ALA A 396 -1.11 -18.76 -14.35
CA ALA A 396 -1.77 -17.67 -13.61
C ALA A 396 -1.14 -16.31 -13.93
N VAL A 397 0.19 -16.26 -14.07
CA VAL A 397 0.93 -15.06 -14.48
C VAL A 397 0.53 -14.62 -15.88
N THR A 398 0.48 -15.54 -16.84
CA THR A 398 0.05 -15.22 -18.21
C THR A 398 -1.38 -14.69 -18.23
N CYS A 399 -2.32 -15.42 -17.61
CA CYS A 399 -3.71 -14.98 -17.52
C CYS A 399 -3.87 -13.58 -16.89
N PHE A 400 -3.11 -13.31 -15.83
CA PHE A 400 -3.13 -12.01 -15.16
C PHE A 400 -2.55 -10.90 -16.03
N ASP A 401 -1.39 -11.12 -16.65
CA ASP A 401 -0.72 -10.12 -17.49
C ASP A 401 -1.52 -9.84 -18.78
N ASP A 402 -2.19 -10.84 -19.35
CA ASP A 402 -3.08 -10.67 -20.50
C ASP A 402 -4.27 -9.78 -20.13
N GLY A 403 -4.93 -10.05 -18.99
CA GLY A 403 -6.03 -9.20 -18.52
C GLY A 403 -5.58 -7.80 -18.09
N LEU A 404 -4.38 -7.67 -17.51
CA LEU A 404 -3.79 -6.37 -17.17
C LEU A 404 -3.46 -5.57 -18.44
N ARG A 405 -2.94 -6.23 -19.48
CA ARG A 405 -2.66 -5.63 -20.80
C ARG A 405 -3.95 -5.16 -21.46
N GLU A 406 -4.99 -6.01 -21.49
CA GLU A 406 -6.30 -5.67 -22.04
C GLU A 406 -6.91 -4.46 -21.33
N ALA A 407 -6.85 -4.43 -19.99
CA ALA A 407 -7.38 -3.32 -19.20
C ALA A 407 -6.66 -1.99 -19.47
N ILE A 408 -5.33 -1.98 -19.57
CA ILE A 408 -4.60 -0.74 -19.90
C ILE A 408 -4.77 -0.33 -21.35
N GLU A 409 -4.87 -1.29 -22.27
CA GLU A 409 -5.17 -1.03 -23.67
C GLU A 409 -6.53 -0.34 -23.81
N ASP A 410 -7.57 -0.85 -23.15
CA ASP A 410 -8.89 -0.21 -23.17
C ASP A 410 -8.88 1.20 -22.56
N ILE A 411 -8.21 1.39 -21.42
CA ILE A 411 -8.06 2.73 -20.80
C ILE A 411 -7.41 3.73 -21.77
N VAL A 412 -6.35 3.32 -22.48
CA VAL A 412 -5.52 4.21 -23.32
C VAL A 412 -6.14 4.46 -24.69
N VAL A 413 -6.54 3.39 -25.39
CA VAL A 413 -7.00 3.45 -26.78
C VAL A 413 -8.49 3.16 -26.97
N CYS A 414 -9.16 2.55 -25.99
CA CYS A 414 -10.61 2.27 -26.01
C CYS A 414 -11.06 1.58 -27.31
N GLY A 415 -10.42 0.46 -27.65
CA GLY A 415 -10.62 -0.27 -28.92
C GLY A 415 -9.93 0.36 -30.14
N GLY A 416 -9.18 1.45 -29.97
CA GLY A 416 -8.34 2.04 -31.01
C GLY A 416 -7.08 1.24 -31.32
N SER A 417 -6.36 1.63 -32.36
CA SER A 417 -5.14 0.96 -32.82
C SER A 417 -3.87 1.44 -32.11
N TYR A 418 -2.74 0.79 -32.43
CA TYR A 418 -1.37 1.15 -32.06
C TYR A 418 -0.97 0.93 -30.59
N PHE A 419 -1.70 0.11 -29.84
CA PHE A 419 -1.24 -0.41 -28.54
C PHE A 419 -0.48 -1.74 -28.73
N GLY A 420 0.81 -1.65 -29.04
CA GLY A 420 1.67 -2.83 -29.28
C GLY A 420 2.51 -3.24 -28.07
N ASP A 421 3.47 -4.15 -28.31
CA ASP A 421 4.36 -4.68 -27.27
C ASP A 421 5.26 -3.59 -26.66
N LEU A 422 5.65 -2.58 -27.44
CA LEU A 422 6.39 -1.42 -26.91
C LEU A 422 5.54 -0.62 -25.93
N GLN A 423 4.28 -0.32 -26.29
CA GLN A 423 3.35 0.42 -25.41
C GLN A 423 3.08 -0.34 -24.12
N TRP A 424 2.85 -1.65 -24.21
CA TRP A 424 2.73 -2.52 -23.04
C TRP A 424 3.99 -2.51 -22.18
N ARG A 425 5.18 -2.66 -22.78
CA ARG A 425 6.46 -2.64 -22.06
C ARG A 425 6.68 -1.32 -21.34
N LEU A 426 6.33 -0.18 -21.96
CA LEU A 426 6.43 1.14 -21.35
C LEU A 426 5.40 1.33 -20.22
N ALA A 427 4.15 0.94 -20.43
CA ALA A 427 3.11 1.03 -19.42
C ALA A 427 3.46 0.21 -18.16
N SER A 428 4.06 -0.96 -18.36
CA SER A 428 4.44 -1.89 -17.29
C SER A 428 5.74 -1.56 -16.55
N LEU A 429 6.46 -0.51 -16.95
CA LEU A 429 7.61 -0.03 -16.20
C LEU A 429 7.20 0.70 -14.91
N PRO A 430 8.05 0.66 -13.87
CA PRO A 430 7.92 1.55 -12.72
C PRO A 430 7.87 3.03 -13.14
N MET A 431 7.12 3.86 -12.41
CA MET A 431 7.04 5.32 -12.68
C MET A 431 8.42 6.00 -12.64
N ARG A 432 9.33 5.56 -11.76
CA ARG A 432 10.72 6.09 -11.70
C ARG A 432 11.51 5.88 -13.01
N LEU A 433 11.08 4.95 -13.85
CA LEU A 433 11.68 4.62 -15.15
C LEU A 433 10.84 5.15 -16.32
N GLY A 434 9.84 6.00 -16.05
CA GLY A 434 9.01 6.64 -17.07
C GLY A 434 7.72 5.91 -17.42
N GLY A 435 7.45 4.75 -16.80
CA GLY A 435 6.24 3.97 -17.06
C GLY A 435 5.00 4.43 -16.28
N LEU A 436 3.89 3.72 -16.47
CA LEU A 436 2.62 4.00 -15.78
C LEU A 436 2.52 3.34 -14.39
N GLY A 437 3.49 2.49 -14.03
CA GLY A 437 3.55 1.79 -12.76
C GLY A 437 2.74 0.49 -12.70
N LEU A 438 2.32 -0.05 -13.85
CA LEU A 438 1.55 -1.29 -13.95
C LEU A 438 2.47 -2.51 -14.06
N LEU A 439 3.17 -2.83 -12.97
CA LEU A 439 4.16 -3.91 -12.99
C LEU A 439 3.56 -5.24 -13.48
N SER A 440 4.22 -5.85 -14.46
CA SER A 440 3.89 -7.19 -14.94
C SER A 440 4.14 -8.23 -13.84
N ALA A 441 3.21 -9.17 -13.68
CA ALA A 441 3.34 -10.32 -12.79
C ALA A 441 4.50 -11.22 -13.22
N ARG A 442 4.80 -11.32 -14.52
CA ARG A 442 5.98 -12.04 -15.03
C ARG A 442 7.27 -11.44 -14.50
N ASP A 443 7.45 -10.12 -14.61
CA ASP A 443 8.65 -9.44 -14.10
C ASP A 443 8.77 -9.58 -12.57
N VAL A 444 7.66 -9.44 -11.84
CA VAL A 444 7.64 -9.58 -10.38
C VAL A 444 7.92 -11.03 -9.94
N GLY A 445 7.42 -12.01 -10.69
CA GLY A 445 7.61 -13.44 -10.44
C GLY A 445 9.07 -13.89 -10.49
N VAL A 446 9.94 -13.16 -11.20
CA VAL A 446 11.40 -13.42 -11.25
C VAL A 446 12.04 -13.37 -9.87
N TYR A 447 11.64 -12.43 -9.02
CA TYR A 447 12.33 -12.18 -7.74
C TYR A 447 11.44 -12.33 -6.50
N ALA A 448 10.12 -12.34 -6.63
CA ALA A 448 9.21 -12.26 -5.49
C ALA A 448 9.35 -13.44 -4.52
N PHE A 449 9.43 -14.66 -5.02
CA PHE A 449 9.59 -15.87 -4.21
C PHE A 449 10.94 -15.86 -3.46
N VAL A 450 12.04 -15.62 -4.17
CA VAL A 450 13.38 -15.53 -3.57
C VAL A 450 13.44 -14.44 -2.50
N ALA A 451 12.88 -13.26 -2.79
CA ALA A 451 12.82 -12.16 -1.84
C ALA A 451 12.04 -12.52 -0.57
N SER A 452 10.90 -13.20 -0.68
CA SER A 452 10.09 -13.62 0.48
C SER A 452 10.80 -14.70 1.33
N ARG A 453 11.36 -15.71 0.67
CA ARG A 453 12.15 -16.78 1.29
C ARG A 453 13.33 -16.21 2.07
N ALA A 454 14.11 -15.32 1.47
CA ALA A 454 15.25 -14.67 2.11
C ALA A 454 14.82 -13.76 3.27
N GLN A 455 13.76 -12.95 3.08
CA GLN A 455 13.28 -12.01 4.09
C GLN A 455 12.75 -12.69 5.36
N SER A 456 12.24 -13.91 5.25
CA SER A 456 11.67 -14.68 6.35
C SER A 456 12.56 -15.83 6.84
N CYS A 457 13.79 -15.97 6.32
CA CYS A 457 14.66 -17.11 6.56
C CYS A 457 14.92 -17.40 8.05
N VAL A 458 15.30 -16.39 8.83
CA VAL A 458 15.56 -16.55 10.28
C VAL A 458 14.33 -17.11 11.01
N LEU A 459 13.13 -16.65 10.64
CA LEU A 459 11.89 -17.13 11.26
C LEU A 459 11.54 -18.54 10.80
N GLN A 460 11.82 -18.88 9.54
CA GLN A 460 11.62 -20.25 9.06
C GLN A 460 12.54 -21.24 9.76
N ASP A 461 13.83 -20.90 9.91
CA ASP A 461 14.81 -21.73 10.60
C ASP A 461 14.43 -21.90 12.08
N HIS A 462 13.90 -20.84 12.69
CA HIS A 462 13.33 -20.94 14.04
C HIS A 462 12.12 -21.89 14.09
N ILE A 463 11.16 -21.80 13.17
CA ILE A 463 10.00 -22.72 13.11
C ILE A 463 10.45 -24.18 12.90
N LEU A 464 11.48 -24.39 12.07
CA LEU A 464 11.97 -25.72 11.67
C LEU A 464 13.10 -26.26 12.56
N ARG A 465 13.45 -25.58 13.66
CA ARG A 465 14.63 -25.89 14.50
C ARG A 465 14.76 -27.34 14.96
N ASN A 466 13.64 -28.06 15.11
CA ASN A 466 13.59 -29.44 15.58
C ASN A 466 13.21 -30.47 14.49
N SER A 467 13.17 -30.05 13.23
CA SER A 467 12.63 -30.87 12.13
C SER A 467 13.68 -31.65 11.33
N GLY A 468 14.97 -31.29 11.43
CA GLY A 468 16.02 -31.82 10.55
C GLY A 468 15.97 -31.33 9.09
N VAL A 469 15.07 -30.39 8.75
CA VAL A 469 14.96 -29.81 7.41
C VAL A 469 16.18 -28.96 7.08
N VAL A 470 16.80 -29.20 5.92
CA VAL A 470 17.94 -28.41 5.43
C VAL A 470 17.55 -26.99 5.05
N LYS A 471 18.52 -26.06 5.11
CA LYS A 471 18.30 -24.62 4.86
C LYS A 471 17.93 -24.30 3.40
N LEU A 472 18.59 -24.97 2.45
CA LEU A 472 18.40 -24.82 1.01
C LEU A 472 17.71 -26.05 0.45
N ASP A 473 16.44 -25.90 0.09
CA ASP A 473 15.66 -26.93 -0.60
C ASP A 473 15.71 -26.76 -2.13
N VAL A 474 15.28 -27.80 -2.85
CA VAL A 474 15.29 -27.85 -4.32
C VAL A 474 14.45 -26.73 -4.94
N ASP A 475 13.30 -26.38 -4.34
CA ASP A 475 12.41 -25.36 -4.89
C ASP A 475 13.08 -23.97 -4.83
N TYR A 476 13.81 -23.68 -3.74
CA TYR A 476 14.59 -22.44 -3.63
C TYR A 476 15.80 -22.41 -4.55
N GLN A 477 16.51 -23.53 -4.74
CA GLN A 477 17.63 -23.63 -5.68
C GLN A 477 17.18 -23.33 -7.12
N GLN A 478 16.08 -23.95 -7.58
CA GLN A 478 15.50 -23.67 -8.90
C GLN A 478 15.10 -22.20 -9.06
N ALA A 479 14.54 -21.59 -8.01
CA ALA A 479 14.19 -20.17 -8.04
C ALA A 479 15.43 -19.25 -8.11
N LEU A 480 16.53 -19.63 -7.43
CA LEU A 480 17.81 -18.91 -7.52
C LEU A 480 18.45 -19.05 -8.90
N GLU A 481 18.39 -20.23 -9.51
CA GLU A 481 18.86 -20.44 -10.89
C GLU A 481 18.04 -19.62 -11.89
N TYR A 482 16.72 -19.58 -11.75
CA TYR A 482 15.88 -18.73 -12.58
C TYR A 482 16.20 -17.24 -12.41
N LEU A 483 16.47 -16.81 -11.18
CA LEU A 483 16.89 -15.45 -10.86
C LEU A 483 18.27 -15.13 -11.45
N SER A 484 19.24 -16.05 -11.39
CA SER A 484 20.60 -15.85 -11.90
C SER A 484 20.61 -15.69 -13.43
N VAL A 485 19.82 -16.50 -14.15
CA VAL A 485 19.62 -16.36 -15.59
C VAL A 485 18.96 -15.01 -15.92
N SER A 486 18.00 -14.59 -15.09
CA SER A 486 17.31 -13.32 -15.28
C SER A 486 18.17 -12.10 -14.93
N LEU A 487 19.17 -12.24 -14.05
CA LEU A 487 20.06 -11.18 -13.57
C LEU A 487 21.54 -11.62 -13.57
N PRO A 488 22.15 -11.85 -14.74
CA PRO A 488 23.51 -12.41 -14.82
C PRO A 488 24.58 -11.49 -14.23
N ASP A 489 24.37 -10.16 -14.28
CA ASP A 489 25.32 -9.16 -13.79
C ASP A 489 25.12 -8.79 -12.31
N PHE A 490 24.14 -9.40 -11.64
CA PHE A 490 23.82 -9.10 -10.25
C PHE A 490 24.40 -10.16 -9.32
N ASP A 491 25.11 -9.72 -8.28
CA ASP A 491 25.64 -10.64 -7.26
C ASP A 491 24.51 -11.23 -6.41
N ILE A 492 24.13 -12.47 -6.74
CA ILE A 492 23.13 -13.24 -6.00
C ILE A 492 23.72 -14.01 -4.81
N GLY A 493 25.04 -13.94 -4.56
CA GLY A 493 25.70 -14.70 -3.50
C GLY A 493 25.09 -14.49 -2.12
N GLY A 494 24.65 -13.26 -1.84
CA GLY A 494 23.92 -12.91 -0.61
C GLY A 494 22.55 -13.58 -0.45
N PHE A 495 21.95 -14.08 -1.53
CA PHE A 495 20.67 -14.81 -1.49
C PHE A 495 20.85 -16.33 -1.44
N SER A 496 21.99 -16.83 -1.92
CA SER A 496 22.39 -18.23 -1.77
C SER A 496 22.70 -18.56 -0.31
N ASN A 497 23.37 -17.66 0.41
CA ASN A 497 23.49 -17.71 1.85
C ASN A 497 22.48 -16.75 2.48
N MET A 498 21.26 -17.24 2.77
CA MET A 498 20.15 -16.38 3.23
C MET A 498 20.47 -15.50 4.46
N ASP A 499 21.50 -15.84 5.25
CA ASP A 499 21.96 -15.05 6.41
C ASP A 499 22.68 -13.76 6.01
N THR A 500 23.17 -13.67 4.77
CA THR A 500 23.83 -12.49 4.21
C THR A 500 22.93 -11.70 3.26
N ALA A 501 21.63 -12.04 3.21
CA ALA A 501 20.68 -11.37 2.34
C ALA A 501 20.51 -9.88 2.70
N PRO A 502 20.33 -8.98 1.72
CA PRO A 502 20.10 -7.56 1.98
C PRO A 502 18.88 -7.31 2.87
N SER A 503 18.89 -6.26 3.68
CA SER A 503 17.76 -5.93 4.59
C SER A 503 16.40 -5.65 3.91
N LYS A 504 16.40 -5.38 2.61
CA LYS A 504 15.18 -5.18 1.79
C LYS A 504 15.25 -6.02 0.50
N PRO A 505 15.20 -7.36 0.60
CA PRO A 505 15.42 -8.29 -0.52
C PRO A 505 14.61 -7.91 -1.76
N GLN A 506 13.29 -7.69 -1.59
CA GLN A 506 12.39 -7.39 -2.70
C GLN A 506 12.74 -6.08 -3.40
N LYS A 507 13.04 -5.01 -2.64
CA LYS A 507 13.40 -3.71 -3.23
C LYS A 507 14.71 -3.80 -4.01
N THR A 508 15.70 -4.49 -3.44
CA THR A 508 17.01 -4.67 -4.07
C THR A 508 16.88 -5.41 -5.40
N LEU A 509 16.21 -6.57 -5.40
CA LEU A 509 16.02 -7.38 -6.62
C LEU A 509 15.12 -6.69 -7.65
N ALA A 510 14.04 -6.04 -7.22
CA ALA A 510 13.18 -5.27 -8.12
C ALA A 510 13.96 -4.15 -8.82
N ASN A 511 14.81 -3.42 -8.07
CA ASN A 511 15.64 -2.38 -8.66
C ASN A 511 16.62 -2.96 -9.68
N ALA A 512 17.34 -4.02 -9.33
CA ALA A 512 18.28 -4.68 -10.24
C ALA A 512 17.61 -5.12 -11.56
N LEU A 513 16.44 -5.76 -11.46
CA LEU A 513 15.69 -6.21 -12.63
C LEU A 513 15.19 -5.06 -13.50
N PHE A 514 14.51 -4.08 -12.91
CA PHE A 514 13.96 -2.99 -13.70
C PHE A 514 15.04 -2.06 -14.27
N ASP A 515 16.19 -1.93 -13.60
CA ASP A 515 17.34 -1.19 -14.14
C ASP A 515 17.97 -1.95 -15.33
N LYS A 516 18.06 -3.29 -15.27
CA LYS A 516 18.46 -4.12 -16.42
C LYS A 516 17.48 -3.94 -17.59
N ILE A 517 16.18 -4.10 -17.35
CA ILE A 517 15.13 -3.93 -18.38
C ILE A 517 15.21 -2.54 -19.01
N ALA A 518 15.39 -1.49 -18.21
CA ALA A 518 15.49 -0.12 -18.73
C ALA A 518 16.72 0.11 -19.60
N ARG A 519 17.86 -0.55 -19.29
CA ARG A 519 19.08 -0.46 -20.11
C ARG A 519 18.93 -1.21 -21.44
N SER A 520 18.28 -2.37 -21.44
CA SER A 520 18.11 -3.19 -22.66
C SER A 520 16.96 -2.73 -23.56
N LEU A 521 16.10 -1.81 -23.09
CA LEU A 521 14.89 -1.39 -23.81
C LEU A 521 15.18 -0.82 -25.20
N GLY A 522 16.29 -0.08 -25.34
CA GLY A 522 16.70 0.55 -26.59
C GLY A 522 17.03 -0.47 -27.70
N GLU A 523 17.72 -1.55 -27.33
CA GLU A 523 18.11 -2.63 -28.24
C GLU A 523 16.94 -3.59 -28.49
N ALA A 524 16.19 -3.95 -27.44
CA ALA A 524 15.11 -4.93 -27.52
C ALA A 524 13.94 -4.52 -28.43
N PHE A 525 13.74 -3.22 -28.66
CA PHE A 525 12.64 -2.68 -29.48
C PHE A 525 13.12 -1.81 -30.64
N ASP A 526 14.43 -1.80 -30.94
CA ASP A 526 15.04 -0.95 -31.98
C ASP A 526 14.55 0.52 -31.93
N LEU A 527 14.71 1.16 -30.78
CA LEU A 527 14.08 2.45 -30.53
C LEU A 527 14.71 3.56 -31.38
N SER A 528 13.85 4.30 -32.08
CA SER A 528 14.23 5.51 -32.80
C SER A 528 14.80 6.59 -31.86
N PRO A 529 15.59 7.55 -32.38
CA PRO A 529 16.11 8.66 -31.57
C PRO A 529 15.02 9.44 -30.82
N ARG A 530 13.84 9.61 -31.46
CA ARG A 530 12.68 10.23 -30.82
C ARG A 530 12.17 9.41 -29.64
N GLN A 531 11.98 8.10 -29.81
CA GLN A 531 11.46 7.24 -28.74
C GLN A 531 12.42 7.21 -27.54
N LYS A 532 13.73 7.12 -27.80
CA LYS A 532 14.77 7.23 -26.76
C LYS A 532 14.65 8.57 -26.01
N ALA A 533 14.50 9.68 -26.74
CA ALA A 533 14.35 11.01 -26.14
C ALA A 533 13.09 11.13 -25.26
N VAL A 534 11.93 10.63 -25.72
CA VAL A 534 10.69 10.62 -24.95
C VAL A 534 10.86 9.85 -23.64
N ILE A 535 11.42 8.63 -23.71
CA ILE A 535 11.63 7.78 -22.53
C ILE A 535 12.52 8.48 -21.49
N GLU A 536 13.60 9.14 -21.93
CA GLU A 536 14.47 9.90 -21.02
C GLU A 536 13.76 11.14 -20.43
N CYS A 537 12.87 11.80 -21.17
CA CYS A 537 12.02 12.87 -20.62
C CYS A 537 11.05 12.35 -19.55
N LEU A 538 10.45 11.19 -19.77
CA LEU A 538 9.50 10.57 -18.85
C LEU A 538 10.15 10.13 -17.52
N LYS A 539 11.46 9.90 -17.51
CA LYS A 539 12.28 9.66 -16.30
C LYS A 539 12.64 10.94 -15.53
N GLY A 540 12.33 12.11 -16.10
CA GLY A 540 12.69 13.39 -15.50
C GLY A 540 12.02 13.63 -14.14
N PRO A 541 12.62 14.45 -13.27
CA PRO A 541 12.09 14.72 -11.93
C PRO A 541 10.66 15.24 -11.98
N HIS A 542 9.75 14.58 -11.26
CA HIS A 542 8.31 14.90 -11.14
C HIS A 542 7.47 14.70 -12.41
N ALA A 543 8.03 14.15 -13.49
CA ALA A 543 7.30 13.94 -14.76
C ALA A 543 6.07 13.03 -14.60
N GLN A 544 6.09 12.08 -13.67
CA GLN A 544 5.01 11.09 -13.47
C GLN A 544 4.02 11.44 -12.35
N ASP A 545 4.23 12.53 -11.63
CA ASP A 545 3.49 12.83 -10.39
C ASP A 545 1.98 12.98 -10.62
N PHE A 546 1.58 13.44 -11.81
CA PHE A 546 0.17 13.59 -12.19
C PHE A 546 -0.61 12.27 -12.16
N LEU A 547 0.05 11.13 -12.41
CA LEU A 547 -0.61 9.83 -12.47
C LEU A 547 -1.18 9.42 -11.10
N THR A 548 -0.75 10.04 -10.00
CA THR A 548 -1.16 9.71 -8.62
C THR A 548 -2.29 10.60 -8.08
N VAL A 549 -2.80 11.49 -8.92
CA VAL A 549 -3.76 12.52 -8.52
C VAL A 549 -5.17 11.96 -8.47
N ILE A 550 -5.80 12.12 -7.31
CA ILE A 550 -7.21 11.79 -7.09
C ILE A 550 -8.06 12.85 -7.83
N PRO A 551 -9.04 12.45 -8.65
CA PRO A 551 -9.93 13.37 -9.35
C PRO A 551 -10.86 14.09 -8.36
N ILE A 552 -10.57 15.36 -8.10
CA ILE A 552 -11.37 16.24 -7.25
C ILE A 552 -11.72 17.49 -8.06
N GLU A 553 -12.99 17.60 -8.45
CA GLU A 553 -13.49 18.66 -9.32
C GLU A 553 -13.25 20.06 -8.71
N GLY A 554 -13.56 20.23 -7.42
CA GLY A 554 -13.34 21.48 -6.69
C GLY A 554 -11.88 21.93 -6.55
N LEU A 555 -10.91 21.06 -6.89
CA LEU A 555 -9.48 21.39 -6.93
C LEU A 555 -8.93 21.54 -8.35
N GLY A 556 -9.78 21.38 -9.38
CA GLY A 556 -9.38 21.38 -10.79
C GLY A 556 -8.61 20.13 -11.20
N GLN A 557 -8.77 19.01 -10.46
CA GLN A 557 -7.99 17.78 -10.60
C GLN A 557 -8.66 16.70 -11.47
N CYS A 558 -9.63 17.09 -12.30
CA CYS A 558 -10.28 16.19 -13.25
C CYS A 558 -9.91 16.57 -14.69
N MET A 559 -9.69 15.58 -15.53
CA MET A 559 -9.66 15.68 -17.00
C MET A 559 -10.85 14.93 -17.58
N SER A 560 -11.36 15.38 -18.73
CA SER A 560 -12.27 14.57 -19.52
C SER A 560 -11.58 13.29 -20.02
N ALA A 561 -12.36 12.28 -20.41
CA ALA A 561 -11.81 11.04 -20.95
C ALA A 561 -10.91 11.26 -22.16
N VAL A 562 -11.28 12.19 -23.05
CA VAL A 562 -10.50 12.54 -24.26
C VAL A 562 -9.17 13.20 -23.88
N GLU A 563 -9.18 14.15 -22.94
CA GLU A 563 -7.96 14.81 -22.45
C GLU A 563 -6.99 13.81 -21.80
N TYR A 564 -7.48 12.96 -20.91
CA TYR A 564 -6.63 12.01 -20.21
C TYR A 564 -6.04 10.97 -21.17
N ARG A 565 -6.86 10.43 -22.09
CA ARG A 565 -6.39 9.50 -23.13
C ARG A 565 -5.37 10.15 -24.06
N ALA A 566 -5.56 11.41 -24.46
CA ALA A 566 -4.58 12.12 -25.28
C ALA A 566 -3.21 12.22 -24.59
N ILE A 567 -3.19 12.46 -23.27
CA ILE A 567 -1.93 12.46 -22.50
C ILE A 567 -1.31 11.06 -22.44
N LEU A 568 -2.08 10.02 -22.17
CA LEU A 568 -1.56 8.65 -22.16
C LEU A 568 -0.99 8.26 -23.54
N LYS A 569 -1.70 8.58 -24.62
CA LYS A 569 -1.24 8.35 -26.00
C LYS A 569 0.04 9.12 -26.32
N TYR A 570 0.13 10.40 -25.94
CA TYR A 570 1.35 11.20 -26.12
C TYR A 570 2.56 10.57 -25.42
N ARG A 571 2.40 10.11 -24.17
CA ARG A 571 3.47 9.50 -23.36
C ARG A 571 3.85 8.10 -23.84
N LEU A 572 2.88 7.32 -24.30
CA LEU A 572 3.10 5.99 -24.87
C LEU A 572 3.47 6.02 -26.36
N MET A 573 3.63 7.22 -26.92
CA MET A 573 4.04 7.45 -28.32
C MET A 573 3.08 6.78 -29.31
N ILE A 574 1.77 6.85 -29.01
CA ILE A 574 0.70 6.38 -29.87
C ILE A 574 0.33 7.51 -30.85
N PRO A 575 0.29 7.24 -32.17
CA PRO A 575 -0.15 8.22 -33.16
C PRO A 575 -1.59 8.71 -32.90
N MET A 576 -1.80 10.02 -32.98
CA MET A 576 -3.10 10.69 -32.78
C MET A 576 -3.53 11.53 -33.98
N TYR A 577 -2.59 11.92 -34.85
CA TYR A 577 -2.86 12.78 -36.00
C TYR A 577 -2.43 12.10 -37.30
N PRO A 578 -3.13 12.37 -38.41
CA PRO A 578 -2.63 12.02 -39.74
C PRO A 578 -1.31 12.75 -40.03
N GLU A 579 -0.45 12.12 -40.83
CA GLU A 579 0.77 12.75 -41.33
C GLU A 579 0.43 13.81 -42.38
N ASP A 580 1.22 14.87 -42.43
CA ASP A 580 1.19 15.94 -43.46
C ASP A 580 -0.09 16.82 -43.52
N GLU A 581 -1.03 16.66 -42.59
CA GLU A 581 -2.13 17.62 -42.46
C GLU A 581 -1.65 18.97 -41.90
N THR A 582 -2.13 20.06 -42.51
CA THR A 582 -1.83 21.40 -42.02
C THR A 582 -2.53 21.62 -40.67
N CYS A 583 -1.79 22.12 -39.68
CA CYS A 583 -2.33 22.41 -38.36
C CYS A 583 -3.59 23.30 -38.46
N PRO A 584 -4.75 22.86 -37.92
CA PRO A 584 -6.04 23.53 -38.11
C PRO A 584 -6.16 24.87 -37.37
N ILE A 585 -5.10 25.26 -36.66
CA ILE A 585 -5.06 26.46 -35.83
C ILE A 585 -4.07 27.47 -36.41
N CYS A 586 -2.81 27.07 -36.62
CA CYS A 586 -1.82 28.02 -37.12
C CYS A 586 -1.87 28.18 -38.63
N HIS A 587 -2.37 27.15 -39.35
CA HIS A 587 -2.33 27.06 -40.81
C HIS A 587 -0.94 27.25 -41.44
N LYS A 588 0.14 27.15 -40.63
CA LYS A 588 1.53 27.48 -41.02
C LYS A 588 2.47 26.29 -41.03
N ALA A 589 2.11 25.19 -40.38
CA ALA A 589 2.97 24.02 -40.23
C ALA A 589 2.15 22.73 -40.28
N CYS A 590 2.77 21.66 -40.77
CA CYS A 590 2.17 20.33 -40.75
C CYS A 590 2.19 19.75 -39.33
N MET A 591 1.14 18.98 -39.02
CA MET A 591 1.04 18.19 -37.81
C MET A 591 1.94 16.96 -37.92
N ASP A 592 2.72 16.69 -36.87
CA ASP A 592 3.31 15.37 -36.71
C ASP A 592 2.28 14.42 -36.09
N LYS A 593 2.40 13.14 -36.41
CA LYS A 593 1.44 12.12 -35.93
C LYS A 593 1.36 11.99 -34.41
N TYR A 594 2.36 12.46 -33.65
CA TYR A 594 2.39 12.32 -32.20
C TYR A 594 1.92 13.60 -31.46
N GLY A 595 1.80 14.74 -32.13
CA GLY A 595 1.34 16.00 -31.56
C GLY A 595 2.44 16.90 -30.98
N GLU A 596 3.70 16.72 -31.38
CA GLU A 596 4.75 17.69 -31.04
C GLU A 596 4.37 19.10 -31.51
N HIS A 597 3.96 19.32 -32.76
CA HIS A 597 3.53 20.64 -33.21
C HIS A 597 2.41 21.21 -32.33
N ALA A 598 1.43 20.37 -31.95
CA ALA A 598 0.29 20.78 -31.13
C ALA A 598 0.72 21.42 -29.80
N VAL A 599 1.73 20.86 -29.13
CA VAL A 599 2.17 21.33 -27.80
C VAL A 599 3.11 22.54 -27.84
N HIS A 600 3.58 22.95 -29.03
CA HIS A 600 4.49 24.10 -29.25
C HIS A 600 3.91 25.24 -30.10
N CYS A 601 2.82 24.98 -30.82
CA CYS A 601 2.21 25.93 -31.73
C CYS A 601 1.87 27.26 -31.02
N LYS A 602 2.51 28.35 -31.48
CA LYS A 602 2.46 29.68 -30.85
C LYS A 602 1.20 30.49 -31.18
N GLU A 603 0.48 30.11 -32.23
CA GLU A 603 -0.69 30.85 -32.75
C GLU A 603 -1.98 30.56 -31.97
N LEU A 604 -1.99 29.53 -31.10
CA LEU A 604 -3.13 29.25 -30.24
C LEU A 604 -3.01 30.05 -28.94
N PRO A 605 -4.12 30.58 -28.38
CA PRO A 605 -4.22 30.91 -26.96
C PRO A 605 -3.71 29.79 -26.04
N GLY A 606 -3.67 28.54 -26.51
CA GLY A 606 -3.24 27.33 -25.79
C GLY A 606 -1.85 27.40 -25.14
N PHE A 607 -0.85 28.09 -25.72
CA PHE A 607 0.45 28.25 -25.06
C PHE A 607 0.32 29.15 -23.82
N LYS A 608 -0.41 30.26 -23.96
CA LYS A 608 -0.75 31.15 -22.85
C LYS A 608 -1.67 30.45 -21.84
N TYR A 609 -2.61 29.63 -22.30
CA TYR A 609 -3.52 28.86 -21.46
C TYR A 609 -2.80 27.90 -20.53
N ARG A 610 -1.87 27.07 -21.04
CA ARG A 610 -1.07 26.16 -20.19
C ARG A 610 -0.27 26.94 -19.15
N HIS A 611 0.38 28.03 -19.57
CA HIS A 611 1.12 28.91 -18.67
C HIS A 611 0.22 29.49 -17.57
N ASP A 612 -0.88 30.11 -17.94
CA ASP A 612 -1.82 30.78 -17.02
C ASP A 612 -2.47 29.78 -16.07
N TRP A 613 -2.81 28.58 -16.55
CA TRP A 613 -3.33 27.49 -15.74
C TRP A 613 -2.34 27.03 -14.67
N VAL A 614 -1.08 26.79 -15.06
CA VAL A 614 -0.01 26.38 -14.12
C VAL A 614 0.27 27.48 -13.11
N ARG A 615 0.33 28.75 -13.55
CA ARG A 615 0.46 29.93 -12.68
C ARG A 615 -0.69 29.99 -11.67
N ASP A 616 -1.91 29.79 -12.11
CA ASP A 616 -3.09 29.91 -11.26
C ASP A 616 -3.16 28.80 -10.21
N VAL A 617 -2.80 27.58 -10.58
CA VAL A 617 -2.67 26.46 -9.66
C VAL A 617 -1.53 26.68 -8.68
N LEU A 618 -0.38 27.17 -9.13
CA LEU A 618 0.75 27.51 -8.24
C LEU A 618 0.35 28.60 -7.24
N GLY A 619 -0.35 29.65 -7.69
CA GLY A 619 -0.88 30.68 -6.81
C GLY A 619 -1.88 30.14 -5.78
N ASP A 620 -2.74 29.19 -6.17
CA ASP A 620 -3.66 28.54 -5.23
C ASP A 620 -2.94 27.62 -4.24
N ILE A 621 -1.90 26.89 -4.67
CA ILE A 621 -1.04 26.09 -3.79
C ILE A 621 -0.38 26.99 -2.74
N LEU A 622 0.20 28.11 -3.16
CA LEU A 622 0.83 29.08 -2.25
C LEU A 622 -0.17 29.61 -1.22
N ARG A 623 -1.36 30.03 -1.68
CA ARG A 623 -2.44 30.50 -0.80
C ARG A 623 -2.84 29.46 0.24
N ARG A 624 -3.03 28.20 -0.19
CA ARG A 624 -3.41 27.09 0.71
C ARG A 624 -2.28 26.71 1.68
N ALA A 625 -1.04 26.95 1.31
CA ALA A 625 0.11 26.80 2.20
C ALA A 625 0.27 27.98 3.17
N GLY A 626 -0.64 28.96 3.18
CA GLY A 626 -0.54 30.17 4.01
C GLY A 626 0.48 31.20 3.49
N ILE A 627 0.97 31.02 2.27
CA ILE A 627 1.96 31.92 1.66
C ILE A 627 1.23 33.00 0.86
N SER A 628 1.45 34.25 1.24
CA SER A 628 0.88 35.40 0.53
C SER A 628 1.53 35.55 -0.84
N ALA A 629 0.72 35.54 -1.89
CA ALA A 629 1.17 35.76 -3.26
C ALA A 629 0.13 36.55 -4.07
N LYS A 630 0.60 37.39 -5.00
CA LYS A 630 -0.23 38.15 -5.94
C LYS A 630 0.06 37.69 -7.37
N LYS A 631 -0.99 37.38 -8.13
CA LYS A 631 -0.92 37.04 -9.56
C LYS A 631 -0.78 38.30 -10.41
N GLU A 632 -0.01 38.21 -11.49
CA GLU A 632 0.18 39.31 -12.46
C GLU A 632 0.46 40.66 -11.78
N ALA A 633 1.34 40.66 -10.77
CA ALA A 633 1.61 41.84 -9.97
C ALA A 633 2.41 42.85 -10.83
N PRO A 634 1.92 44.10 -11.00
CA PRO A 634 2.69 45.10 -11.73
C PRO A 634 3.95 45.42 -10.93
N VAL A 635 5.10 45.33 -11.59
CA VAL A 635 6.40 45.70 -11.04
C VAL A 635 7.07 46.66 -12.01
N ASN A 636 7.61 47.76 -11.48
CA ASN A 636 8.02 48.90 -12.30
C ASN A 636 9.33 48.66 -13.09
N PHE A 637 9.97 47.50 -12.91
CA PHE A 637 11.36 47.26 -13.29
C PHE A 637 11.59 45.99 -14.12
N LEU A 638 10.54 45.23 -14.49
CA LEU A 638 10.65 44.06 -15.39
C LEU A 638 10.44 44.40 -16.87
N THR A 639 10.09 45.64 -17.19
CA THR A 639 9.99 46.12 -18.57
C THR A 639 11.39 46.33 -19.13
N ASP A 640 11.69 45.72 -20.26
CA ASP A 640 12.94 46.00 -20.98
C ASP A 640 12.88 47.43 -21.55
N PRO A 641 13.81 48.34 -21.18
CA PRO A 641 13.84 49.70 -21.72
C PRO A 641 13.93 49.75 -23.25
N MET A 642 14.45 48.70 -23.90
CA MET A 642 14.57 48.59 -25.35
C MET A 642 13.32 48.03 -26.04
N GLU A 643 12.36 47.45 -25.31
CA GLU A 643 11.14 46.87 -25.90
C GLU A 643 10.06 47.94 -26.23
N GLY A 644 10.26 49.21 -25.87
CA GLY A 644 9.40 50.34 -26.29
C GLY A 644 7.94 50.28 -25.82
N ARG A 645 7.62 49.43 -24.83
CA ARG A 645 6.25 49.23 -24.33
C ARG A 645 5.90 50.26 -23.25
N SER A 646 4.74 50.89 -23.38
CA SER A 646 4.19 51.88 -22.43
C SER A 646 3.62 51.27 -21.14
N ALA A 647 3.39 49.94 -21.10
CA ALA A 647 2.84 49.24 -19.95
C ALA A 647 3.93 48.45 -19.20
N LEU A 648 3.89 48.50 -17.86
CA LEU A 648 4.79 47.75 -16.99
C LEU A 648 4.60 46.25 -17.15
N ARG A 649 5.69 45.50 -17.34
CA ARG A 649 5.61 44.03 -17.43
C ARG A 649 5.34 43.44 -16.04
N PRO A 650 4.20 42.76 -15.80
CA PRO A 650 3.92 42.17 -14.50
C PRO A 650 4.79 40.94 -14.24
N ALA A 651 5.03 40.63 -12.97
CA ALA A 651 5.52 39.32 -12.55
C ALA A 651 4.37 38.31 -12.60
N ASP A 652 4.62 37.09 -13.09
CA ASP A 652 3.57 36.06 -13.16
C ASP A 652 2.99 35.76 -11.77
N LEU A 653 3.87 35.61 -10.78
CA LEU A 653 3.53 35.59 -9.36
C LEU A 653 4.54 36.41 -8.55
N LEU A 654 4.05 37.29 -7.69
CA LEU A 654 4.84 37.97 -6.67
C LEU A 654 4.56 37.31 -5.31
N VAL A 655 5.58 36.66 -4.74
CA VAL A 655 5.50 35.98 -3.44
C VAL A 655 6.07 36.91 -2.37
N PHE A 656 5.27 37.27 -1.38
CA PHE A 656 5.68 38.22 -0.35
C PHE A 656 6.60 37.56 0.71
N GLY A 657 7.56 38.33 1.23
CA GLY A 657 8.46 37.89 2.30
C GLY A 657 9.27 36.62 2.03
N TRP A 658 9.59 36.32 0.77
CA TRP A 658 10.15 35.03 0.37
C TRP A 658 11.60 34.81 0.83
N ALA A 659 12.55 35.71 0.59
CA ALA A 659 13.97 35.45 0.85
C ALA A 659 14.63 36.63 1.58
N GLY A 660 15.06 36.43 2.83
CA GLY A 660 15.69 37.48 3.63
C GLY A 660 14.81 38.74 3.78
N GLY A 661 13.50 38.56 3.91
CA GLY A 661 12.51 39.66 3.93
C GLY A 661 12.09 40.19 2.56
N LYS A 662 12.84 39.89 1.48
CA LYS A 662 12.54 40.35 0.11
C LYS A 662 11.37 39.59 -0.51
N HIS A 663 10.58 40.28 -1.33
CA HIS A 663 9.56 39.66 -2.18
C HIS A 663 10.22 38.91 -3.35
N ALA A 664 9.63 37.80 -3.80
CA ALA A 664 10.14 37.04 -4.94
C ALA A 664 9.24 37.19 -6.16
N CYS A 665 9.84 37.60 -7.28
CA CYS A 665 9.22 37.54 -8.60
C CYS A 665 9.43 36.14 -9.17
N VAL A 666 8.37 35.35 -9.23
CA VAL A 666 8.34 34.04 -9.86
C VAL A 666 7.85 34.21 -11.30
N ASP A 667 8.67 33.76 -12.25
CA ASP A 667 8.41 33.92 -13.69
C ASP A 667 8.41 32.54 -14.34
N LEU A 668 7.26 32.16 -14.90
CA LEU A 668 6.99 30.81 -15.39
C LEU A 668 7.44 30.66 -16.85
N THR A 669 7.88 29.46 -17.19
CA THR A 669 8.17 29.10 -18.58
C THR A 669 7.95 27.61 -18.82
N GLY A 670 7.09 27.29 -19.78
CA GLY A 670 6.92 25.93 -20.28
C GLY A 670 7.73 25.74 -21.56
N VAL A 671 8.59 24.74 -21.58
CA VAL A 671 9.29 24.31 -22.80
C VAL A 671 8.76 22.97 -23.28
N SER A 672 9.09 22.59 -24.50
CA SER A 672 9.05 21.19 -24.86
C SER A 672 10.46 20.72 -25.19
N PRO A 673 10.87 19.56 -24.66
CA PRO A 673 12.24 19.10 -24.75
C PRO A 673 12.58 18.59 -26.16
N LEU A 674 11.56 18.25 -26.95
CA LEU A 674 11.72 17.71 -28.30
C LEU A 674 11.78 18.79 -29.38
N ALA A 675 11.64 20.06 -29.00
CA ALA A 675 11.78 21.21 -29.89
C ALA A 675 13.17 21.24 -30.55
N GLY A 676 13.25 20.86 -31.82
CA GLY A 676 14.51 20.84 -32.57
C GLY A 676 15.44 19.68 -32.18
N LEU A 677 14.88 18.52 -31.82
CA LEU A 677 15.62 17.26 -31.71
C LEU A 677 16.45 17.04 -32.99
N ARG A 678 17.77 16.99 -32.84
CA ARG A 678 18.74 16.68 -33.92
C ARG A 678 19.33 15.30 -33.69
N GLU A 679 19.87 14.68 -34.74
CA GLU A 679 20.60 13.41 -34.62
C GLU A 679 21.83 13.52 -33.72
N SER A 680 22.36 14.73 -33.52
CA SER A 680 23.58 15.04 -32.76
C SER A 680 23.41 15.03 -31.23
N GLY A 681 22.82 13.98 -30.68
CA GLY A 681 22.71 13.72 -29.24
C GLY A 681 21.60 14.50 -28.53
N PHE A 682 20.71 13.76 -27.84
CA PHE A 682 19.66 14.31 -26.97
C PHE A 682 20.09 14.21 -25.50
N VAL A 683 19.90 15.29 -24.73
CA VAL A 683 20.16 15.31 -23.29
C VAL A 683 18.89 15.75 -22.56
N ALA A 684 18.28 14.81 -21.82
CA ALA A 684 17.08 15.08 -21.05
C ALA A 684 17.29 16.21 -20.03
N GLY A 685 16.28 17.06 -19.87
CA GLY A 685 16.32 18.23 -18.98
C GLY A 685 17.16 19.42 -19.48
N GLN A 686 17.93 19.28 -20.57
CA GLN A 686 18.75 20.38 -21.09
C GLN A 686 17.89 21.57 -21.56
N ALA A 687 16.75 21.31 -22.20
CA ALA A 687 15.83 22.36 -22.66
C ALA A 687 15.29 23.20 -21.47
N ILE A 688 14.92 22.54 -20.37
CA ILE A 688 14.44 23.19 -19.15
C ILE A 688 15.55 24.05 -18.53
N ARG A 689 16.76 23.50 -18.37
CA ARG A 689 17.91 24.24 -17.80
C ARG A 689 18.29 25.46 -18.65
N LYS A 690 18.24 25.34 -19.98
CA LYS A 690 18.47 26.47 -20.89
C LYS A 690 17.39 27.55 -20.73
N ALA A 691 16.13 27.17 -20.56
CA ALA A 691 15.06 28.14 -20.33
C ALA A 691 15.18 28.83 -18.96
N GLU A 692 15.52 28.08 -17.92
CA GLU A 692 15.82 28.60 -16.59
C GLU A 692 16.96 29.63 -16.63
N SER A 693 18.11 29.29 -17.23
CA SER A 693 19.25 30.20 -17.39
C SER A 693 18.86 31.48 -18.14
N LYS A 694 18.16 31.35 -19.29
CA LYS A 694 17.72 32.50 -20.07
C LYS A 694 16.81 33.46 -19.27
N LYS A 695 15.96 32.93 -18.40
CA LYS A 695 15.10 33.74 -17.54
C LYS A 695 15.92 34.45 -16.44
N VAL A 696 16.89 33.76 -15.85
CA VAL A 696 17.83 34.38 -14.89
C VAL A 696 18.60 35.52 -15.56
N ASP A 697 19.20 35.27 -16.73
CA ASP A 697 19.95 36.27 -17.48
C ASP A 697 19.10 37.50 -17.83
N LYS A 698 17.82 37.29 -18.18
CA LYS A 698 16.89 38.38 -18.55
C LYS A 698 16.41 39.20 -17.34
N HIS A 699 16.20 38.59 -16.17
CA HIS A 699 15.40 39.22 -15.11
C HIS A 699 16.06 39.29 -13.72
N ALA A 700 17.08 38.47 -13.43
CA ALA A 700 17.64 38.40 -12.08
C ALA A 700 18.32 39.70 -11.64
N LYS A 701 19.08 40.35 -12.53
CA LYS A 701 19.76 41.62 -12.23
C LYS A 701 18.76 42.72 -11.88
N ALA A 702 17.74 42.91 -12.73
CA ALA A 702 16.71 43.91 -12.50
C ALA A 702 15.94 43.69 -11.18
N CYS A 703 15.63 42.45 -10.82
CA CYS A 703 15.05 42.12 -9.52
C CYS A 703 15.99 42.47 -8.37
N ALA A 704 17.27 42.09 -8.46
CA ALA A 704 18.26 42.33 -7.41
C ALA A 704 18.47 43.83 -7.15
N ASP A 705 18.62 44.62 -8.22
CA ASP A 705 18.78 46.07 -8.17
C ASP A 705 17.56 46.76 -7.51
N ASN A 706 16.37 46.14 -7.61
CA ASN A 706 15.12 46.63 -7.01
C ASN A 706 14.75 45.90 -5.70
N GLN A 707 15.69 45.28 -4.99
CA GLN A 707 15.47 44.59 -3.71
C GLN A 707 14.46 43.43 -3.75
N HIS A 708 14.27 42.80 -4.90
CA HIS A 708 13.46 41.59 -5.07
C HIS A 708 14.34 40.36 -5.31
N ALA A 709 13.88 39.19 -4.85
CA ALA A 709 14.42 37.91 -5.28
C ALA A 709 13.81 37.52 -6.64
N PHE A 710 14.55 36.81 -7.47
CA PHE A 710 14.05 36.25 -8.72
C PHE A 710 14.01 34.72 -8.62
N VAL A 711 12.91 34.10 -9.05
CA VAL A 711 12.74 32.65 -9.05
C VAL A 711 12.29 32.21 -10.46
N PRO A 712 13.17 31.63 -11.27
CA PRO A 712 12.77 31.05 -12.55
C PRO A 712 11.96 29.77 -12.30
N PHE A 713 10.75 29.69 -12.86
CA PHE A 713 9.90 28.51 -12.73
C PHE A 713 9.75 27.82 -14.08
N ALA A 714 10.72 26.95 -14.41
CA ALA A 714 10.75 26.25 -15.69
C ALA A 714 10.26 24.79 -15.57
N PHE A 715 9.45 24.36 -16.54
CA PHE A 715 8.93 22.99 -16.66
C PHE A 715 8.84 22.57 -18.14
N ASP A 716 8.77 21.27 -18.40
CA ASP A 716 8.53 20.74 -19.75
C ASP A 716 7.14 20.15 -19.98
N THR A 717 6.82 19.83 -21.23
CA THR A 717 5.55 19.22 -21.65
C THR A 717 5.33 17.81 -21.10
N PHE A 718 6.38 17.08 -20.69
CA PHE A 718 6.24 15.79 -20.02
C PHE A 718 6.05 15.93 -18.50
N GLY A 719 6.17 17.14 -17.95
CA GLY A 719 5.95 17.46 -16.55
C GLY A 719 7.23 17.56 -15.72
N SER A 720 8.41 17.43 -16.32
CA SER A 720 9.67 17.57 -15.58
C SER A 720 9.88 19.01 -15.11
N LEU A 721 10.46 19.17 -13.93
CA LEU A 721 10.70 20.47 -13.31
C LEU A 721 12.19 20.84 -13.26
N ALA A 722 12.49 22.13 -13.40
CA ALA A 722 13.84 22.67 -13.20
C ALA A 722 14.28 22.62 -11.73
N PRO A 723 15.59 22.61 -11.44
CA PRO A 723 16.11 22.67 -10.07
C PRO A 723 15.53 23.80 -9.20
N GLU A 724 15.43 25.03 -9.69
CA GLU A 724 14.86 26.13 -8.89
C GLU A 724 13.35 26.00 -8.66
N ALA A 725 12.61 25.46 -9.64
CA ALA A 725 11.19 25.13 -9.45
C ALA A 725 11.01 24.06 -8.36
N ILE A 726 11.84 23.01 -8.36
CA ILE A 726 11.82 21.96 -7.33
C ILE A 726 12.18 22.57 -5.96
N ARG A 727 13.16 23.47 -5.88
CA ARG A 727 13.52 24.17 -4.63
C ARG A 727 12.38 25.02 -4.10
N LEU A 728 11.72 25.80 -4.96
CA LEU A 728 10.53 26.59 -4.61
C LEU A 728 9.45 25.67 -4.03
N LEU A 729 9.04 24.63 -4.77
CA LEU A 729 7.96 23.72 -4.37
C LEU A 729 8.32 22.91 -3.12
N THR A 730 9.58 22.50 -2.96
CA THR A 730 10.04 21.81 -1.75
C THR A 730 9.90 22.72 -0.53
N ARG A 731 10.22 24.01 -0.68
CA ARG A 731 10.03 24.99 0.40
C ARG A 731 8.57 25.25 0.68
N VAL A 732 7.74 25.41 -0.35
CA VAL A 732 6.28 25.52 -0.20
C VAL A 732 5.71 24.29 0.49
N GLN A 733 6.17 23.10 0.11
CA GLN A 733 5.77 21.85 0.72
C GLN A 733 6.19 21.81 2.20
N LYS A 734 7.41 22.22 2.55
CA LYS A 734 7.85 22.32 3.95
C LYS A 734 6.96 23.26 4.76
N VAL A 735 6.62 24.44 4.22
CA VAL A 735 5.71 25.40 4.86
C VAL A 735 4.30 24.83 4.98
N ALA A 736 3.81 24.14 3.95
CA ALA A 736 2.53 23.47 4.00
C ALA A 736 2.51 22.32 5.02
N HIS A 737 3.64 21.62 5.23
CA HIS A 737 3.76 20.54 6.21
C HIS A 737 3.94 21.06 7.64
N SER A 738 4.63 22.19 7.84
CA SER A 738 4.63 22.86 9.15
C SER A 738 3.24 23.39 9.48
N SER A 739 2.52 23.91 8.48
CA SER A 739 1.16 24.43 8.66
C SER A 739 0.06 23.35 8.64
N CYS A 740 0.38 22.09 8.32
CA CYS A 740 -0.56 20.98 8.21
C CYS A 740 0.13 19.67 8.62
N SER A 741 -0.18 19.17 9.82
CA SER A 741 0.45 17.99 10.44
C SER A 741 0.07 16.64 9.81
N SER A 742 -0.52 16.63 8.61
CA SER A 742 -0.73 15.39 7.86
C SER A 742 0.60 14.90 7.25
N THR A 743 1.23 13.93 7.90
CA THR A 743 2.50 13.32 7.48
C THR A 743 2.43 12.59 6.13
N GLY A 744 1.24 12.42 5.54
CA GLY A 744 1.02 11.66 4.32
C GLY A 744 0.72 12.48 3.06
N GLY A 745 0.92 13.79 3.09
CA GLY A 745 0.81 14.67 1.91
C GLY A 745 2.13 14.81 1.15
N GLN A 746 3.05 13.84 1.27
CA GLN A 746 4.30 13.86 0.51
C GLN A 746 3.96 13.93 -0.98
N GLY A 747 4.21 15.09 -1.57
CA GLY A 747 3.98 15.32 -2.99
C GLY A 747 2.65 15.96 -3.37
N PHE A 748 1.73 16.36 -2.47
CA PHE A 748 0.48 16.99 -2.94
C PHE A 748 0.74 18.24 -3.81
N VAL A 749 1.76 19.03 -3.42
CA VAL A 749 2.23 20.22 -4.15
C VAL A 749 2.68 19.82 -5.55
N PHE A 750 3.54 18.82 -5.65
CA PHE A 750 4.10 18.35 -6.92
C PHE A 750 3.05 17.65 -7.78
N ASN A 751 2.24 16.75 -7.21
CA ASN A 751 1.15 16.04 -7.88
C ASN A 751 0.14 17.01 -8.49
N ARG A 752 -0.31 18.00 -7.71
CA ARG A 752 -1.30 18.98 -8.19
C ARG A 752 -0.74 19.86 -9.29
N LEU A 753 0.52 20.27 -9.18
CA LEU A 753 1.16 21.05 -10.23
C LEU A 753 1.43 20.20 -11.49
N GLY A 754 1.94 18.98 -11.33
CA GLY A 754 2.15 18.04 -12.42
C GLY A 754 0.86 17.78 -13.20
N PHE A 755 -0.26 17.62 -12.49
CA PHE A 755 -1.58 17.52 -13.10
C PHE A 755 -1.96 18.77 -13.90
N ALA A 756 -1.72 19.96 -13.34
CA ALA A 756 -2.00 21.22 -14.04
C ALA A 756 -1.18 21.36 -15.33
N ILE A 757 0.09 20.94 -15.31
CA ILE A 757 0.95 20.91 -16.51
C ILE A 757 0.36 19.96 -17.55
N GLN A 758 0.06 18.71 -17.16
CA GLN A 758 -0.48 17.71 -18.08
C GLN A 758 -1.88 18.10 -18.60
N LYS A 759 -2.73 18.72 -17.77
CA LYS A 759 -4.05 19.22 -18.22
C LYS A 759 -3.90 20.28 -19.30
N GLY A 760 -2.96 21.22 -19.13
CA GLY A 760 -2.67 22.22 -20.15
C GLY A 760 -2.13 21.61 -21.45
N VAL A 761 -1.32 20.55 -21.36
CA VAL A 761 -0.86 19.79 -22.54
C VAL A 761 -2.02 19.03 -23.20
N ALA A 762 -2.92 18.44 -22.41
CA ALA A 762 -4.08 17.71 -22.90
C ALA A 762 -4.98 18.63 -23.72
N ALA A 763 -5.29 19.81 -23.19
CA ALA A 763 -6.09 20.82 -23.89
C ALA A 763 -5.47 21.23 -25.25
N GLN A 764 -4.14 21.31 -25.33
CA GLN A 764 -3.46 21.62 -26.59
C GLN A 764 -3.53 20.48 -27.60
N LEU A 765 -3.43 19.22 -27.14
CA LEU A 765 -3.58 18.06 -28.01
C LEU A 765 -5.04 17.97 -28.51
N VAL A 766 -6.00 17.96 -27.60
CA VAL A 766 -7.43 17.77 -27.91
C VAL A 766 -7.96 18.85 -28.86
N ALA A 767 -7.53 20.11 -28.71
CA ALA A 767 -7.95 21.21 -29.58
C ALA A 767 -7.58 21.02 -31.08
N ARG A 768 -6.78 20.01 -31.42
CA ARG A 768 -6.34 19.71 -32.79
C ARG A 768 -6.70 18.30 -33.24
N LEU A 769 -7.39 17.52 -32.40
CA LEU A 769 -7.84 16.20 -32.81
C LEU A 769 -8.81 16.34 -34.00
N PRO A 770 -8.70 15.48 -35.02
CA PRO A 770 -9.66 15.44 -36.13
C PRO A 770 -11.10 15.34 -35.61
N ALA A 771 -12.05 16.03 -36.26
CA ALA A 771 -13.45 16.05 -35.85
C ALA A 771 -14.13 14.67 -35.84
N LEU A 772 -13.54 13.66 -36.50
CA LEU A 772 -13.98 12.26 -36.50
C LEU A 772 -13.50 11.46 -35.27
N LEU A 773 -12.62 12.04 -34.44
CA LEU A 773 -12.01 11.44 -33.25
C LEU A 773 -12.42 12.14 -31.94
N MET A 774 -13.27 13.19 -32.02
CA MET A 774 -13.95 13.81 -30.88
C MET A 774 -15.34 13.18 -30.72
#